data_AF-A0A1Z8KQQ3-F1
#
_entry.id   AF-A0A1Z8KQQ3-F1
#
_cell.length_a   1.000
_cell.length_b   1.000
_cell.length_c   1.000
_cell.angle_alpha   90.00
_cell.angle_beta   90.00
_cell.angle_gamma   90.00
#
_symmetry.space_group_name_H-M   'P 1'
#
loop_
_entity.id
_entity.type
_entity.pdbx_description
1 polymer ?
#
loop_
_entity_poly.entity_id
_entity_poly.type
_entity_poly.pdbx_seq_one_letter_code
_entity_poly.pdbx_strand_id
1 'polypeptide(L)'
;DNDIDGDGICGDVDDCPNDANNDIDADGICGDVDDCPNDPFNDIDGDGICGNEDECPYDAEDDIDDDGICDCTLDNLEDCPDEDDECPYDPENDADNDGICGDVDECPYDANNDIDADGICGDVDGCPNDPDNDADEDGQCGDVDPCPNDPDDDIDNDGICGDIDECPYDGENDADGDGTCGDDDPCPYDADNDIDGDGICGDVDDCPYDFYNDADGDGICGDIDECPYDADNDIDDDGICGDVDICPNDDENDADQDGICGDVDECPNDSQNDIDGDGQCCSDEDGDGFVDDPYCDCAADYYDCNDQCGGDSLQDDCGTCDNIDWNDCATVSIQLNDNANLTSFYVLPENTSLDNIFSNVSNEILAIAGASSAAIYDDGWQGTLENINQESGYWVVMSGNSELSITGTPINPETVYDLEVGDNLIGYPLNDYTELLEGLSDEAENTLVAILGEGQSAYNYNGLWIGSLQYFSPNTGYWFISNDSFDFSYQAPESLGRSSSDFVSVPRNPVDYDYSQSKSQAFYYVENIEGVMSGDWILAYNNQVLVGARKYNGEIIDIPVMGYDQSEFTIGYCEYGDIPEFKLYRPSTGMLNDLSGDIHSWQNHNITVMDNLSLNNMPSEVSLQPAYPNPFNPSTNLVYSLSNDGDIKLSIYDINGRLIDNLVDSYQFAGNYNVSWNANEMSSGVYFVTLSTSSNVLTQKVMLIK
;
A
#
# COMPACT_ATOMS: atom_id res chain seq x y z
N ASP A 1 -116.77 -43.80 -7.66
CA ASP A 1 -116.30 -44.40 -8.92
C ASP A 1 -115.93 -43.36 -9.98
N ASN A 2 -115.99 -42.03 -9.72
CA ASN A 2 -115.65 -40.98 -10.70
C ASN A 2 -114.49 -40.05 -10.26
N ASP A 3 -113.81 -40.37 -9.16
CA ASP A 3 -112.61 -39.68 -8.62
C ASP A 3 -111.76 -40.85 -8.11
N ILE A 4 -110.68 -41.16 -8.83
CA ILE A 4 -109.99 -42.48 -8.78
C ILE A 4 -108.85 -42.45 -7.76
N ASP A 5 -108.10 -41.37 -7.68
CA ASP A 5 -106.99 -41.12 -6.75
C ASP A 5 -107.43 -40.38 -5.47
N GLY A 6 -108.62 -39.78 -5.46
CA GLY A 6 -109.22 -39.17 -4.27
C GLY A 6 -108.76 -37.75 -3.99
N ASP A 7 -108.25 -37.05 -5.00
CA ASP A 7 -107.76 -35.66 -4.92
C ASP A 7 -108.91 -34.62 -4.88
N GLY A 8 -110.13 -35.05 -5.20
CA GLY A 8 -111.34 -34.24 -5.20
C GLY A 8 -111.72 -33.66 -6.57
N ILE A 9 -110.98 -33.99 -7.64
CA ILE A 9 -111.28 -33.68 -9.03
C ILE A 9 -111.96 -34.92 -9.66
N CYS A 10 -112.95 -34.69 -10.52
CA CYS A 10 -113.61 -35.80 -11.21
C CYS A 10 -112.78 -36.21 -12.41
N GLY A 11 -112.54 -37.52 -12.60
CA GLY A 11 -111.63 -38.05 -13.61
C GLY A 11 -112.00 -37.78 -15.09
N ASP A 12 -113.11 -37.09 -15.38
CA ASP A 12 -113.45 -36.60 -16.72
C ASP A 12 -112.94 -35.16 -16.99
N VAL A 13 -112.38 -34.49 -15.98
CA VAL A 13 -111.76 -33.16 -16.03
C VAL A 13 -110.43 -33.10 -15.28
N ASP A 14 -109.95 -34.23 -14.80
CA ASP A 14 -108.64 -34.37 -14.19
C ASP A 14 -107.63 -34.73 -15.26
N ASP A 15 -106.61 -33.89 -15.42
CA ASP A 15 -105.53 -34.08 -16.37
C ASP A 15 -104.54 -35.17 -15.87
N CYS A 16 -104.53 -35.45 -14.56
CA CYS A 16 -103.74 -36.49 -13.89
C CYS A 16 -104.61 -37.50 -13.11
N PRO A 17 -105.55 -38.21 -13.77
CA PRO A 17 -106.66 -38.93 -13.13
C PRO A 17 -106.28 -40.19 -12.32
N ASN A 18 -104.99 -40.43 -12.08
CA ASN A 18 -104.50 -41.49 -11.20
C ASN A 18 -103.44 -41.01 -10.20
N ASP A 19 -103.13 -39.71 -10.16
CA ASP A 19 -102.14 -39.12 -9.25
C ASP A 19 -102.76 -37.98 -8.45
N ALA A 20 -102.80 -38.14 -7.13
CA ALA A 20 -103.39 -37.15 -6.25
C ALA A 20 -102.59 -35.84 -6.10
N ASN A 21 -101.34 -35.81 -6.58
CA ASN A 21 -100.51 -34.61 -6.52
C ASN A 21 -100.73 -33.67 -7.71
N ASN A 22 -101.30 -34.17 -8.81
CA ASN A 22 -101.49 -33.46 -10.07
C ASN A 22 -100.18 -32.86 -10.63
N ASP A 23 -100.31 -32.15 -11.75
CA ASP A 23 -99.25 -31.31 -12.33
C ASP A 23 -99.15 -30.00 -11.51
N ILE A 24 -98.14 -29.91 -10.64
CA ILE A 24 -98.01 -28.85 -9.61
C ILE A 24 -97.47 -27.55 -10.21
N ASP A 25 -96.47 -27.64 -11.08
CA ASP A 25 -95.79 -26.52 -11.71
C ASP A 25 -96.33 -26.18 -13.11
N ALA A 26 -97.31 -26.95 -13.59
CA ALA A 26 -98.05 -26.76 -14.82
C ALA A 26 -97.23 -26.98 -16.10
N ASP A 27 -96.24 -27.87 -16.04
CA ASP A 27 -95.39 -28.23 -17.19
C ASP A 27 -96.04 -29.30 -18.10
N GLY A 28 -97.14 -29.91 -17.64
CA GLY A 28 -97.90 -30.93 -18.33
C GLY A 28 -97.55 -32.38 -17.94
N ILE A 29 -96.71 -32.58 -16.93
CA ILE A 29 -96.32 -33.88 -16.37
C ILE A 29 -96.97 -34.05 -15.00
N CYS A 30 -97.53 -35.24 -14.75
CA CYS A 30 -98.16 -35.54 -13.47
C CYS A 30 -97.09 -35.84 -12.41
N GLY A 31 -97.26 -35.32 -11.19
CA GLY A 31 -96.26 -35.41 -10.13
C GLY A 31 -95.85 -36.82 -9.68
N ASP A 32 -96.55 -37.89 -10.09
CA ASP A 32 -96.13 -39.28 -9.86
C ASP A 32 -95.06 -39.78 -10.83
N VAL A 33 -94.84 -39.06 -11.94
CA VAL A 33 -93.86 -39.36 -12.99
C VAL A 33 -92.99 -38.15 -13.37
N ASP A 34 -93.16 -37.03 -12.68
CA ASP A 34 -92.32 -35.85 -12.80
C ASP A 34 -91.14 -35.95 -11.83
N ASP A 35 -89.93 -35.96 -12.38
CA ASP A 35 -88.69 -36.06 -11.61
C ASP A 35 -88.35 -34.71 -10.94
N CYS A 36 -88.84 -33.59 -11.47
CA CYS A 36 -88.73 -32.25 -10.88
C CYS A 36 -90.09 -31.58 -10.64
N PRO A 37 -90.93 -32.12 -9.71
CA PRO A 37 -92.34 -31.76 -9.54
C PRO A 37 -92.63 -30.35 -8.99
N ASN A 38 -91.63 -29.49 -8.91
CA ASN A 38 -91.79 -28.09 -8.51
C ASN A 38 -91.01 -27.14 -9.44
N ASP A 39 -90.47 -27.63 -10.54
CA ASP A 39 -89.71 -26.86 -11.51
C ASP A 39 -90.27 -27.05 -12.92
N PRO A 40 -90.97 -26.05 -13.48
CA PRO A 40 -91.60 -26.18 -14.79
C PRO A 40 -90.60 -26.28 -15.95
N PHE A 41 -89.30 -26.10 -15.69
CA PHE A 41 -88.23 -26.28 -16.66
C PHE A 41 -87.71 -27.72 -16.69
N ASN A 42 -87.96 -28.48 -15.62
CA ASN A 42 -87.49 -29.84 -15.42
C ASN A 42 -85.96 -29.95 -15.54
N ASP A 43 -85.42 -31.16 -15.50
CA ASP A 43 -84.02 -31.46 -15.82
C ASP A 43 -83.81 -31.29 -17.35
N ILE A 44 -83.29 -30.13 -17.76
CA ILE A 44 -83.25 -29.70 -19.17
C ILE A 44 -82.18 -30.47 -19.95
N ASP A 45 -80.99 -30.62 -19.40
CA ASP A 45 -79.82 -31.23 -20.04
C ASP A 45 -79.65 -32.71 -19.67
N GLY A 46 -80.36 -33.20 -18.64
CA GLY A 46 -80.45 -34.60 -18.28
C GLY A 46 -79.38 -35.06 -17.30
N ASP A 47 -78.74 -34.16 -16.57
CA ASP A 47 -77.69 -34.42 -15.58
C ASP A 47 -78.24 -35.01 -14.26
N GLY A 48 -79.56 -34.81 -14.03
CA GLY A 48 -80.30 -35.28 -12.86
C GLY A 48 -80.51 -34.21 -11.78
N ILE A 49 -80.16 -32.95 -12.04
CA ILE A 49 -80.46 -31.78 -11.22
C ILE A 49 -81.64 -31.04 -11.87
N CYS A 50 -82.55 -30.52 -11.04
CA CYS A 50 -83.65 -29.72 -11.55
C CYS A 50 -83.12 -28.33 -11.91
N GLY A 51 -83.48 -27.79 -13.07
CA GLY A 51 -82.92 -26.53 -13.60
C GLY A 51 -83.03 -25.29 -12.69
N ASN A 52 -83.85 -25.32 -11.64
CA ASN A 52 -83.92 -24.29 -10.61
C ASN A 52 -82.87 -24.41 -9.48
N GLU A 53 -82.24 -25.56 -9.34
CA GLU A 53 -81.14 -25.87 -8.41
C GLU A 53 -79.81 -26.08 -9.14
N ASP A 54 -79.85 -26.13 -10.46
CA ASP A 54 -78.71 -26.25 -11.35
C ASP A 54 -78.02 -24.88 -11.58
N GLU A 55 -76.69 -24.85 -11.46
CA GLU A 55 -75.89 -23.65 -11.72
C GLU A 55 -75.61 -23.46 -13.22
N CYS A 56 -75.63 -24.56 -14.00
CA CYS A 56 -75.45 -24.61 -15.45
C CYS A 56 -76.64 -25.33 -16.11
N PRO A 57 -77.87 -24.78 -16.09
CA PRO A 57 -79.13 -25.48 -16.41
C PRO A 57 -79.32 -25.94 -17.86
N TYR A 58 -78.29 -25.79 -18.69
CA TYR A 58 -78.26 -26.13 -20.09
C TYR A 58 -77.02 -26.95 -20.45
N ASP A 59 -76.19 -27.30 -19.47
CA ASP A 59 -74.94 -28.02 -19.64
C ASP A 59 -74.80 -29.15 -18.62
N ALA A 60 -74.91 -30.39 -19.09
CA ALA A 60 -74.89 -31.56 -18.22
C ALA A 60 -73.51 -31.87 -17.60
N GLU A 61 -72.45 -31.16 -18.01
CA GLU A 61 -71.11 -31.33 -17.40
C GLU A 61 -70.81 -30.24 -16.34
N ASP A 62 -71.72 -29.28 -16.13
CA ASP A 62 -71.64 -28.20 -15.13
C ASP A 62 -70.35 -27.35 -15.21
N ASP A 63 -69.79 -27.00 -14.06
CA ASP A 63 -68.50 -26.33 -13.83
C ASP A 63 -67.57 -27.38 -13.21
N ILE A 64 -66.77 -28.05 -14.05
CA ILE A 64 -65.96 -29.23 -13.69
C ILE A 64 -64.82 -28.83 -12.75
N ASP A 65 -64.25 -27.64 -12.92
CA ASP A 65 -63.10 -27.17 -12.17
C ASP A 65 -63.42 -26.17 -11.04
N ASP A 66 -64.71 -25.88 -10.84
CA ASP A 66 -65.29 -25.00 -9.82
C ASP A 66 -64.79 -23.53 -9.95
N ASP A 67 -64.50 -23.04 -11.16
CA ASP A 67 -64.02 -21.68 -11.42
C ASP A 67 -65.16 -20.62 -11.52
N GLY A 68 -66.40 -21.10 -11.64
CA GLY A 68 -67.62 -20.31 -11.76
C GLY A 68 -68.08 -20.03 -13.19
N ILE A 69 -67.51 -20.69 -14.19
CA ILE A 69 -67.89 -20.66 -15.61
C ILE A 69 -68.39 -22.06 -15.99
N CYS A 70 -69.41 -22.15 -16.85
CA CYS A 70 -69.98 -23.44 -17.25
C CYS A 70 -69.21 -24.05 -18.43
N ASP A 71 -68.95 -25.36 -18.38
CA ASP A 71 -68.10 -26.09 -19.33
C ASP A 71 -68.84 -26.61 -20.56
N CYS A 72 -68.83 -25.87 -21.67
CA CYS A 72 -69.46 -26.36 -22.90
C CYS A 72 -68.59 -27.35 -23.68
N THR A 73 -68.62 -28.62 -23.27
CA THR A 73 -67.87 -29.70 -23.95
C THR A 73 -68.52 -30.20 -25.27
N LEU A 74 -69.64 -29.60 -25.68
CA LEU A 74 -70.42 -30.01 -26.85
C LEU A 74 -69.99 -29.29 -28.14
N ASP A 75 -69.83 -30.06 -29.24
CA ASP A 75 -69.39 -29.59 -30.58
C ASP A 75 -70.27 -28.48 -31.23
N ASN A 76 -71.39 -28.07 -30.64
CA ASN A 76 -72.37 -27.17 -31.26
C ASN A 76 -72.71 -25.97 -30.35
N LEU A 77 -71.98 -24.86 -30.53
CA LEU A 77 -72.14 -23.56 -29.85
C LEU A 77 -73.55 -22.92 -29.87
N GLU A 78 -74.52 -23.45 -30.63
CA GLU A 78 -75.92 -22.97 -30.56
C GLU A 78 -76.73 -23.64 -29.43
N ASP A 79 -76.19 -24.69 -28.80
CA ASP A 79 -76.86 -25.47 -27.75
C ASP A 79 -76.41 -25.09 -26.32
N CYS A 80 -75.31 -24.33 -26.15
CA CYS A 80 -74.86 -23.75 -24.87
C CYS A 80 -75.05 -22.22 -24.87
N PRO A 81 -76.05 -21.68 -24.15
CA PRO A 81 -76.31 -20.24 -24.10
C PRO A 81 -75.42 -19.45 -23.11
N ASP A 82 -74.61 -20.14 -22.31
CA ASP A 82 -73.77 -19.56 -21.25
C ASP A 82 -72.34 -19.20 -21.73
N GLU A 83 -71.55 -18.51 -20.91
CA GLU A 83 -70.15 -18.18 -21.28
C GLU A 83 -69.30 -19.46 -21.19
N ASP A 84 -68.62 -19.79 -22.29
CA ASP A 84 -67.84 -21.03 -22.49
C ASP A 84 -66.48 -20.89 -21.81
N ASP A 85 -66.12 -21.86 -20.96
CA ASP A 85 -64.77 -21.94 -20.39
C ASP A 85 -63.76 -22.43 -21.44
N GLU A 86 -62.73 -21.63 -21.70
CA GLU A 86 -61.66 -21.99 -22.62
C GLU A 86 -60.69 -23.01 -21.98
N CYS A 87 -60.70 -23.14 -20.65
CA CYS A 87 -59.85 -24.03 -19.86
C CYS A 87 -60.63 -24.93 -18.86
N PRO A 88 -61.47 -25.86 -19.34
CA PRO A 88 -62.47 -26.63 -18.55
C PRO A 88 -61.95 -27.54 -17.43
N TYR A 89 -60.65 -27.57 -17.21
CA TYR A 89 -59.98 -28.42 -16.24
C TYR A 89 -58.94 -27.67 -15.42
N ASP A 90 -58.82 -26.35 -15.61
CA ASP A 90 -57.83 -25.50 -14.97
C ASP A 90 -58.48 -24.24 -14.38
N PRO A 91 -58.69 -24.21 -13.06
CA PRO A 91 -59.37 -23.10 -12.41
C PRO A 91 -58.54 -21.80 -12.38
N GLU A 92 -57.25 -21.87 -12.73
CA GLU A 92 -56.39 -20.69 -12.88
C GLU A 92 -56.47 -20.08 -14.30
N ASN A 93 -57.11 -20.79 -15.24
CA ASN A 93 -57.27 -20.41 -16.63
C ASN A 93 -55.92 -20.06 -17.30
N ASP A 94 -55.98 -19.36 -18.43
CA ASP A 94 -54.82 -18.72 -19.06
C ASP A 94 -54.38 -17.48 -18.25
N ALA A 95 -53.48 -17.70 -17.29
CA ALA A 95 -53.10 -16.71 -16.28
C ALA A 95 -52.28 -15.53 -16.83
N ASP A 96 -51.49 -15.74 -17.88
CA ASP A 96 -50.66 -14.71 -18.52
C ASP A 96 -51.20 -14.22 -19.88
N ASN A 97 -52.31 -14.81 -20.35
CA ASN A 97 -53.04 -14.49 -21.57
C ASN A 97 -52.28 -14.83 -22.86
N ASP A 98 -51.50 -15.92 -22.87
CA ASP A 98 -50.76 -16.40 -24.03
C ASP A 98 -51.56 -17.37 -24.94
N GLY A 99 -52.74 -17.79 -24.46
CA GLY A 99 -53.67 -18.69 -25.12
C GLY A 99 -53.50 -20.17 -24.74
N ILE A 100 -52.73 -20.47 -23.68
CA ILE A 100 -52.51 -21.81 -23.14
C ILE A 100 -53.02 -21.85 -21.70
N CYS A 101 -53.81 -22.87 -21.36
CA CYS A 101 -54.27 -23.06 -19.98
C CYS A 101 -53.07 -23.38 -19.08
N GLY A 102 -53.03 -22.79 -17.88
CA GLY A 102 -51.90 -22.92 -16.96
C GLY A 102 -51.57 -24.36 -16.54
N ASP A 103 -52.53 -25.29 -16.61
CA ASP A 103 -52.32 -26.72 -16.34
C ASP A 103 -51.50 -27.45 -17.42
N VAL A 104 -51.45 -26.89 -18.63
CA VAL A 104 -50.68 -27.39 -19.78
C VAL A 104 -49.56 -26.46 -20.23
N ASP A 105 -49.51 -25.25 -19.67
CA ASP A 105 -48.42 -24.32 -19.89
C ASP A 105 -47.18 -24.70 -19.06
N GLU A 106 -46.02 -24.75 -19.73
CA GLU A 106 -44.74 -25.00 -19.06
C GLU A 106 -44.27 -23.74 -18.31
N CYS A 107 -44.75 -22.55 -18.72
CA CYS A 107 -44.45 -21.26 -18.11
C CYS A 107 -45.71 -20.44 -17.80
N PRO A 108 -46.58 -20.90 -16.87
CA PRO A 108 -47.95 -20.38 -16.66
C PRO A 108 -48.09 -18.89 -16.29
N TYR A 109 -46.98 -18.17 -16.12
CA TYR A 109 -46.96 -16.78 -15.69
C TYR A 109 -46.08 -15.89 -16.58
N ASP A 110 -45.54 -16.42 -17.68
CA ASP A 110 -44.75 -15.67 -18.66
C ASP A 110 -45.25 -15.93 -20.09
N ALA A 111 -45.97 -14.96 -20.63
CA ALA A 111 -46.59 -15.08 -21.95
C ALA A 111 -45.62 -15.23 -23.13
N ASN A 112 -44.31 -15.15 -22.90
CA ASN A 112 -43.31 -15.44 -23.93
C ASN A 112 -42.78 -16.88 -23.87
N ASN A 113 -43.12 -17.62 -22.81
CA ASN A 113 -42.68 -18.97 -22.52
C ASN A 113 -41.16 -19.13 -22.60
N ASP A 114 -40.71 -20.37 -22.69
CA ASP A 114 -39.32 -20.72 -22.96
C ASP A 114 -39.00 -20.46 -24.46
N ILE A 115 -38.42 -19.28 -24.73
CA ILE A 115 -38.20 -18.75 -26.08
C ILE A 115 -37.17 -19.58 -26.86
N ASP A 116 -36.10 -20.05 -26.21
CA ASP A 116 -34.99 -20.75 -26.83
C ASP A 116 -34.98 -22.28 -26.57
N ALA A 117 -35.95 -22.75 -25.79
CA ALA A 117 -36.21 -24.15 -25.48
C ALA A 117 -35.15 -24.81 -24.59
N ASP A 118 -34.57 -24.07 -23.66
CA ASP A 118 -33.56 -24.54 -22.70
C ASP A 118 -34.16 -25.13 -21.40
N GLY A 119 -35.46 -24.95 -21.20
CA GLY A 119 -36.24 -25.38 -20.05
C GLY A 119 -36.43 -24.33 -18.96
N ILE A 120 -36.08 -23.07 -19.22
CA ILE A 120 -36.23 -21.93 -18.32
C ILE A 120 -37.21 -20.92 -18.94
N CYS A 121 -38.16 -20.44 -18.14
CA CYS A 121 -39.10 -19.42 -18.61
C CYS A 121 -38.37 -18.08 -18.83
N GLY A 122 -38.68 -17.40 -19.93
CA GLY A 122 -37.96 -16.19 -20.36
C GLY A 122 -37.98 -15.03 -19.35
N ASP A 123 -38.92 -14.99 -18.41
CA ASP A 123 -38.98 -14.03 -17.31
C ASP A 123 -37.97 -14.31 -16.19
N VAL A 124 -37.50 -15.55 -16.07
CA VAL A 124 -36.48 -16.02 -15.10
C VAL A 124 -35.13 -16.23 -15.77
N ASP A 125 -35.12 -16.43 -17.08
CA ASP A 125 -33.92 -16.67 -17.86
C ASP A 125 -33.01 -15.42 -17.91
N GLY A 126 -31.73 -15.62 -17.57
CA GLY A 126 -30.70 -14.59 -17.69
C GLY A 126 -30.30 -14.35 -19.13
N CYS A 127 -30.49 -15.35 -19.99
CA CYS A 127 -30.17 -15.36 -21.40
C CYS A 127 -31.36 -15.83 -22.27
N PRO A 128 -32.49 -15.08 -22.31
CA PRO A 128 -33.78 -15.53 -22.87
C PRO A 128 -33.82 -15.85 -24.38
N ASN A 129 -32.69 -15.83 -25.06
CA ASN A 129 -32.60 -16.13 -26.49
C ASN A 129 -31.41 -17.04 -26.82
N ASP A 130 -30.68 -17.51 -25.81
CA ASP A 130 -29.51 -18.35 -25.95
C ASP A 130 -29.65 -19.62 -25.11
N PRO A 131 -29.93 -20.76 -25.74
CA PRO A 131 -30.20 -22.00 -25.03
C PRO A 131 -28.97 -22.60 -24.33
N ASP A 132 -27.77 -22.11 -24.66
CA ASP A 132 -26.53 -22.54 -24.01
C ASP A 132 -26.22 -21.69 -22.76
N ASN A 133 -26.99 -20.61 -22.51
CA ASN A 133 -26.86 -19.68 -21.39
C ASN A 133 -25.45 -19.06 -21.26
N ASP A 134 -25.23 -18.33 -20.17
CA ASP A 134 -23.91 -17.95 -19.68
C ASP A 134 -23.20 -19.23 -19.15
N ALA A 135 -22.33 -19.80 -19.98
CA ALA A 135 -21.77 -21.13 -19.77
C ALA A 135 -20.56 -21.15 -18.82
N ASP A 136 -19.84 -20.02 -18.68
CA ASP A 136 -18.67 -19.85 -17.82
C ASP A 136 -18.90 -18.90 -16.63
N GLU A 137 -20.09 -18.33 -16.52
CA GLU A 137 -20.55 -17.47 -15.42
C GLU A 137 -19.88 -16.07 -15.40
N ASP A 138 -19.46 -15.55 -16.56
CA ASP A 138 -18.84 -14.21 -16.72
C ASP A 138 -19.87 -13.05 -16.77
N GLY A 139 -21.15 -13.38 -16.95
CA GLY A 139 -22.26 -12.44 -17.07
C GLY A 139 -22.66 -12.07 -18.49
N GLN A 140 -22.12 -12.74 -19.51
CA GLN A 140 -22.49 -12.63 -20.92
C GLN A 140 -23.15 -13.93 -21.39
N CYS A 141 -24.14 -13.81 -22.27
CA CYS A 141 -24.75 -14.99 -22.88
C CYS A 141 -23.84 -15.51 -23.99
N GLY A 142 -23.69 -16.83 -24.10
CA GLY A 142 -22.80 -17.46 -25.08
C GLY A 142 -23.00 -17.04 -26.54
N ASP A 143 -24.19 -16.56 -26.92
CA ASP A 143 -24.48 -16.04 -28.26
C ASP A 143 -23.85 -14.67 -28.56
N VAL A 144 -23.54 -13.90 -27.53
CA VAL A 144 -22.88 -12.57 -27.59
C VAL A 144 -21.47 -12.56 -27.02
N ASP A 145 -21.11 -13.59 -26.28
CA ASP A 145 -19.81 -13.80 -25.69
C ASP A 145 -18.75 -14.16 -26.76
N PRO A 146 -17.66 -13.38 -26.89
CA PRO A 146 -16.51 -13.73 -27.73
C PRO A 146 -15.83 -15.04 -27.35
N CYS A 147 -15.82 -15.38 -26.06
CA CYS A 147 -15.17 -16.54 -25.48
C CYS A 147 -16.13 -17.33 -24.57
N PRO A 148 -17.14 -18.02 -25.14
CA PRO A 148 -18.27 -18.63 -24.40
C PRO A 148 -17.96 -19.76 -23.42
N ASN A 149 -16.69 -20.05 -23.14
CA ASN A 149 -16.27 -21.11 -22.24
C ASN A 149 -15.08 -20.69 -21.36
N ASP A 150 -14.70 -19.41 -21.40
CA ASP A 150 -13.59 -18.86 -20.66
C ASP A 150 -14.04 -17.59 -19.91
N PRO A 151 -14.18 -17.66 -18.57
CA PRO A 151 -14.71 -16.55 -17.78
C PRO A 151 -13.79 -15.32 -17.75
N ASP A 152 -12.53 -15.49 -18.14
CA ASP A 152 -11.56 -14.40 -18.20
C ASP A 152 -11.49 -13.77 -19.62
N ASP A 153 -12.24 -14.32 -20.59
CA ASP A 153 -12.45 -13.76 -21.92
C ASP A 153 -11.10 -13.61 -22.69
N ASP A 154 -11.01 -12.64 -23.61
CA ASP A 154 -9.76 -12.21 -24.25
C ASP A 154 -9.09 -11.10 -23.40
N ILE A 155 -8.27 -11.52 -22.43
CA ILE A 155 -7.68 -10.64 -21.40
C ILE A 155 -6.80 -9.54 -22.03
N ASP A 156 -6.01 -9.86 -23.03
CA ASP A 156 -5.02 -8.97 -23.64
C ASP A 156 -5.48 -8.33 -24.96
N ASN A 157 -6.66 -8.73 -25.46
CA ASN A 157 -7.34 -8.24 -26.66
C ASN A 157 -6.65 -8.60 -27.98
N ASP A 158 -5.98 -9.76 -28.06
CA ASP A 158 -5.33 -10.26 -29.27
C ASP A 158 -6.27 -11.03 -30.22
N GLY A 159 -7.47 -11.36 -29.73
CA GLY A 159 -8.51 -12.11 -30.43
C GLY A 159 -8.50 -13.61 -30.17
N ILE A 160 -7.75 -14.09 -29.19
CA ILE A 160 -7.69 -15.47 -28.70
C ILE A 160 -8.24 -15.49 -27.26
N CYS A 161 -9.08 -16.47 -26.96
CA CYS A 161 -9.59 -16.65 -25.60
C CYS A 161 -8.46 -17.15 -24.70
N GLY A 162 -8.37 -16.63 -23.47
CA GLY A 162 -7.28 -16.94 -22.53
C GLY A 162 -7.08 -18.44 -22.25
N ASP A 163 -8.13 -19.26 -22.36
CA ASP A 163 -8.09 -20.71 -22.19
C ASP A 163 -7.37 -21.45 -23.34
N ILE A 164 -7.28 -20.81 -24.51
CA ILE A 164 -6.61 -21.29 -25.72
C ILE A 164 -5.28 -20.57 -25.91
N ASP A 165 -5.16 -19.36 -25.38
CA ASP A 165 -3.98 -18.53 -25.54
C ASP A 165 -2.76 -19.15 -24.83
N GLU A 166 -1.65 -19.27 -25.56
CA GLU A 166 -0.38 -19.70 -24.98
C GLU A 166 0.27 -18.56 -24.19
N CYS A 167 -0.11 -17.30 -24.49
CA CYS A 167 0.36 -16.07 -23.86
C CYS A 167 -0.81 -15.17 -23.40
N PRO A 168 -1.64 -15.61 -22.42
CA PRO A 168 -2.94 -14.99 -22.09
C PRO A 168 -2.90 -13.55 -21.56
N TYR A 169 -1.70 -12.96 -21.42
CA TYR A 169 -1.50 -11.63 -20.86
C TYR A 169 -0.68 -10.73 -21.79
N ASP A 170 -0.29 -11.24 -22.97
CA ASP A 170 0.54 -10.55 -23.94
C ASP A 170 -0.01 -10.69 -25.36
N GLY A 171 -0.69 -9.64 -25.82
CA GLY A 171 -1.32 -9.67 -27.13
C GLY A 171 -0.36 -9.58 -28.32
N GLU A 172 0.95 -9.47 -28.09
CA GLU A 172 1.95 -9.67 -29.14
C GLU A 172 2.39 -11.14 -29.28
N ASN A 173 2.07 -11.97 -28.29
CA ASN A 173 2.44 -13.37 -28.15
C ASN A 173 3.98 -13.58 -28.24
N ASP A 174 4.40 -14.83 -28.42
CA ASP A 174 5.76 -15.22 -28.82
C ASP A 174 6.09 -14.68 -30.23
N ALA A 175 6.49 -13.41 -30.31
CA ALA A 175 6.60 -12.65 -31.55
C ALA A 175 7.82 -13.07 -32.39
N ASP A 176 8.88 -13.60 -31.78
CA ASP A 176 10.08 -14.09 -32.47
C ASP A 176 10.14 -15.62 -32.58
N GLY A 177 9.28 -16.34 -31.86
CA GLY A 177 9.11 -17.79 -31.95
C GLY A 177 10.11 -18.59 -31.10
N ASP A 178 10.66 -18.00 -30.03
CA ASP A 178 11.61 -18.65 -29.13
C ASP A 178 10.95 -19.56 -28.08
N GLY A 179 9.64 -19.42 -27.90
CA GLY A 179 8.81 -20.16 -26.96
C GLY A 179 8.51 -19.45 -25.64
N THR A 180 8.81 -18.15 -25.54
CA THR A 180 8.54 -17.26 -24.41
C THR A 180 7.55 -16.19 -24.85
N CYS A 181 6.62 -15.81 -23.97
CA CYS A 181 5.68 -14.73 -24.24
C CYS A 181 6.40 -13.38 -24.11
N GLY A 182 6.05 -12.40 -24.94
CA GLY A 182 6.76 -11.12 -25.04
C GLY A 182 6.73 -10.27 -23.77
N ASP A 183 5.79 -10.51 -22.85
CA ASP A 183 5.75 -9.89 -21.53
C ASP A 183 6.78 -10.48 -20.54
N ASP A 184 7.12 -11.75 -20.72
CA ASP A 184 8.13 -12.49 -19.95
C ASP A 184 9.48 -12.59 -20.67
N ASP A 185 9.53 -12.17 -21.94
CA ASP A 185 10.72 -12.19 -22.78
C ASP A 185 11.52 -10.87 -22.64
N PRO A 186 12.78 -10.91 -22.13
CA PRO A 186 13.64 -9.74 -22.10
C PRO A 186 13.93 -9.14 -23.48
N CYS A 187 13.84 -9.97 -24.54
CA CYS A 187 14.12 -9.63 -25.93
C CYS A 187 13.00 -10.10 -26.87
N PRO A 188 11.79 -9.51 -26.80
CA PRO A 188 10.57 -10.02 -27.45
C PRO A 188 10.59 -10.13 -28.98
N TYR A 189 11.66 -9.67 -29.64
CA TYR A 189 11.79 -9.63 -31.08
C TYR A 189 13.07 -10.30 -31.58
N ASP A 190 13.85 -10.93 -30.69
CA ASP A 190 15.09 -11.61 -31.00
C ASP A 190 15.16 -12.99 -30.33
N ALA A 191 14.91 -14.03 -31.12
CA ALA A 191 14.84 -15.40 -30.62
C ALA A 191 16.16 -15.96 -30.06
N ASP A 192 17.29 -15.29 -30.32
CA ASP A 192 18.58 -15.66 -29.74
C ASP A 192 18.80 -14.97 -28.36
N ASN A 193 17.92 -14.05 -27.96
CA ASN A 193 17.91 -13.30 -26.71
C ASN A 193 19.22 -12.52 -26.46
N ASP A 194 19.38 -12.04 -25.23
CA ASP A 194 20.67 -11.62 -24.70
C ASP A 194 21.60 -12.84 -24.53
N ILE A 195 22.47 -13.04 -25.52
CA ILE A 195 23.32 -14.22 -25.66
C ILE A 195 24.42 -14.29 -24.60
N ASP A 196 24.94 -13.15 -24.14
CA ASP A 196 26.07 -13.08 -23.22
C ASP A 196 25.72 -12.54 -21.83
N GLY A 197 24.52 -12.01 -21.64
CA GLY A 197 23.91 -11.65 -20.37
C GLY A 197 24.07 -10.18 -19.98
N ASP A 198 24.47 -9.29 -20.90
CA ASP A 198 24.76 -7.88 -20.63
C ASP A 198 23.53 -6.96 -20.55
N GLY A 199 22.34 -7.50 -20.86
CA GLY A 199 21.06 -6.80 -20.88
C GLY A 199 20.71 -6.16 -22.22
N ILE A 200 21.44 -6.45 -23.31
CA ILE A 200 21.16 -6.01 -24.67
C ILE A 200 20.79 -7.21 -25.55
N CYS A 201 19.70 -7.10 -26.28
CA CYS A 201 19.28 -8.15 -27.20
C CYS A 201 20.28 -8.31 -28.35
N GLY A 202 20.62 -9.54 -28.72
CA GLY A 202 21.66 -9.84 -29.70
C GLY A 202 21.44 -9.25 -31.09
N ASP A 203 20.20 -8.91 -31.46
CA ASP A 203 19.86 -8.24 -32.71
C ASP A 203 20.15 -6.72 -32.70
N VAL A 204 20.22 -6.13 -31.51
CA VAL A 204 20.58 -4.72 -31.25
C VAL A 204 22.04 -4.59 -30.86
N ASP A 205 22.61 -5.64 -30.27
CA ASP A 205 23.97 -5.65 -29.79
C ASP A 205 24.98 -5.72 -30.95
N ASP A 206 25.89 -4.74 -30.97
CA ASP A 206 27.01 -4.71 -31.91
C ASP A 206 28.09 -5.76 -31.51
N CYS A 207 28.09 -6.22 -30.26
CA CYS A 207 29.00 -7.19 -29.65
C CYS A 207 28.30 -8.39 -28.98
N PRO A 208 27.45 -9.14 -29.71
CA PRO A 208 26.47 -10.11 -29.18
C PRO A 208 27.03 -11.39 -28.56
N TYR A 209 28.33 -11.44 -28.27
CA TYR A 209 28.99 -12.57 -27.62
C TYR A 209 30.00 -12.12 -26.55
N ASP A 210 30.07 -10.82 -26.29
CA ASP A 210 30.97 -10.20 -25.34
C ASP A 210 30.21 -9.28 -24.39
N PHE A 211 29.99 -9.80 -23.17
CA PHE A 211 29.28 -9.14 -22.09
C PHE A 211 29.77 -7.71 -21.77
N TYR A 212 31.03 -7.38 -22.06
CA TYR A 212 31.60 -6.07 -21.74
C TYR A 212 31.44 -5.04 -22.87
N ASN A 213 30.92 -5.45 -24.02
CA ASN A 213 30.74 -4.64 -25.22
C ASN A 213 32.03 -3.93 -25.69
N ASP A 214 31.86 -3.03 -26.65
CA ASP A 214 32.83 -1.99 -27.00
C ASP A 214 32.90 -0.95 -25.86
N ALA A 215 33.70 -1.24 -24.84
CA ALA A 215 33.73 -0.48 -23.60
C ALA A 215 34.34 0.93 -23.75
N ASP A 216 35.16 1.18 -24.78
CA ASP A 216 35.77 2.48 -25.05
C ASP A 216 35.19 3.23 -26.27
N GLY A 217 34.40 2.55 -27.10
CA GLY A 217 33.66 3.13 -28.22
C GLY A 217 34.45 3.23 -29.53
N ASP A 218 35.49 2.41 -29.73
CA ASP A 218 36.32 2.41 -30.95
C ASP A 218 35.74 1.57 -32.10
N GLY A 219 34.72 0.77 -31.81
CA GLY A 219 34.02 -0.13 -32.72
C GLY A 219 34.56 -1.57 -32.75
N ILE A 220 35.36 -1.97 -31.76
CA ILE A 220 35.88 -3.33 -31.56
C ILE A 220 35.32 -3.87 -30.24
N CYS A 221 34.81 -5.10 -30.25
CA CYS A 221 34.30 -5.74 -29.03
C CYS A 221 35.47 -6.09 -28.10
N GLY A 222 35.31 -5.86 -26.80
CA GLY A 222 36.35 -6.06 -25.79
C GLY A 222 36.98 -7.46 -25.76
N ASP A 223 36.26 -8.50 -26.19
CA ASP A 223 36.77 -9.88 -26.27
C ASP A 223 37.83 -10.09 -27.37
N ILE A 224 37.81 -9.24 -28.40
CA ILE A 224 38.75 -9.23 -29.51
C ILE A 224 39.62 -7.98 -29.55
N ASP A 225 39.36 -7.01 -28.68
CA ASP A 225 40.17 -5.83 -28.51
C ASP A 225 41.45 -6.15 -27.74
N GLU A 226 42.58 -5.72 -28.28
CA GLU A 226 43.87 -5.83 -27.58
C GLU A 226 43.96 -4.76 -26.47
N CYS A 227 43.21 -3.66 -26.59
CA CYS A 227 43.13 -2.54 -25.67
C CYS A 227 41.69 -2.15 -25.30
N PRO A 228 40.94 -3.02 -24.58
CA PRO A 228 39.48 -2.92 -24.42
C PRO A 228 38.94 -1.68 -23.68
N TYR A 229 39.82 -0.79 -23.21
CA TYR A 229 39.46 0.38 -22.42
C TYR A 229 40.09 1.68 -22.96
N ASP A 230 40.74 1.60 -24.12
CA ASP A 230 41.39 2.73 -24.76
C ASP A 230 41.09 2.78 -26.26
N ALA A 231 40.20 3.71 -26.62
CA ALA A 231 39.74 3.85 -28.00
C ALA A 231 40.84 4.28 -28.99
N ASP A 232 41.96 4.81 -28.49
CA ASP A 232 43.11 5.14 -29.33
C ASP A 232 44.09 3.96 -29.50
N ASN A 233 43.85 2.84 -28.80
CA ASN A 233 44.62 1.59 -28.80
C ASN A 233 46.13 1.81 -28.49
N ASP A 234 46.97 0.82 -28.81
CA ASP A 234 48.43 0.97 -28.85
C ASP A 234 48.86 1.92 -29.98
N ILE A 235 49.06 3.20 -29.64
CA ILE A 235 49.30 4.30 -30.59
C ILE A 235 50.68 4.17 -31.28
N ASP A 236 51.69 3.65 -30.59
CA ASP A 236 53.08 3.59 -31.06
C ASP A 236 53.61 2.18 -31.36
N ASP A 237 52.75 1.17 -31.25
CA ASP A 237 52.98 -0.25 -31.52
C ASP A 237 54.02 -0.92 -30.56
N ASP A 238 54.12 -0.45 -29.31
CA ASP A 238 55.05 -0.98 -28.30
C ASP A 238 54.52 -2.20 -27.52
N GLY A 239 53.21 -2.47 -27.65
CA GLY A 239 52.46 -3.53 -26.99
C GLY A 239 51.78 -3.14 -25.68
N ILE A 240 51.67 -1.85 -25.36
CA ILE A 240 50.98 -1.28 -24.21
C ILE A 240 49.87 -0.35 -24.73
N CYS A 241 48.67 -0.49 -24.16
CA CYS A 241 47.54 0.36 -24.51
C CYS A 241 47.77 1.79 -24.02
N GLY A 242 47.41 2.79 -24.81
CA GLY A 242 47.71 4.20 -24.56
C GLY A 242 47.14 4.78 -23.26
N ASP A 243 46.09 4.18 -22.69
CA ASP A 243 45.53 4.53 -21.39
C ASP A 243 46.40 4.07 -20.20
N VAL A 244 47.10 2.95 -20.38
CA VAL A 244 48.06 2.37 -19.42
C VAL A 244 49.48 2.84 -19.71
N ASP A 245 49.75 3.21 -20.96
CA ASP A 245 51.05 3.67 -21.39
C ASP A 245 51.33 5.06 -20.81
N ILE A 246 52.41 5.15 -20.04
CA ILE A 246 52.89 6.42 -19.49
C ILE A 246 53.44 7.29 -20.63
N CYS A 247 53.83 6.66 -21.74
CA CYS A 247 54.45 7.26 -22.91
C CYS A 247 53.75 6.90 -24.23
N PRO A 248 52.46 7.27 -24.43
CA PRO A 248 51.60 6.79 -25.53
C PRO A 248 52.01 7.18 -26.95
N ASN A 249 53.18 7.77 -27.16
CA ASN A 249 53.66 8.23 -28.45
C ASN A 249 55.15 7.91 -28.66
N ASP A 250 55.77 7.13 -27.78
CA ASP A 250 57.18 6.78 -27.76
C ASP A 250 57.40 5.29 -27.49
N ASP A 251 57.71 4.53 -28.55
CA ASP A 251 57.87 3.07 -28.51
C ASP A 251 59.06 2.59 -27.67
N GLU A 252 59.96 3.50 -27.28
CA GLU A 252 61.08 3.23 -26.39
C GLU A 252 60.74 3.39 -24.91
N ASN A 253 59.56 3.95 -24.59
CA ASN A 253 59.03 4.19 -23.25
C ASN A 253 59.97 5.01 -22.33
N ASP A 254 59.59 5.11 -21.06
CA ASP A 254 60.48 5.50 -19.97
C ASP A 254 61.56 4.41 -19.74
N ALA A 255 62.66 4.53 -20.49
CA ALA A 255 63.71 3.51 -20.57
C ALA A 255 64.51 3.34 -19.26
N ASP A 256 64.53 4.33 -18.38
CA ASP A 256 65.24 4.29 -17.09
C ASP A 256 64.34 4.30 -15.85
N GLN A 257 63.02 4.45 -16.04
CA GLN A 257 61.97 4.35 -15.03
C GLN A 257 61.90 5.54 -14.07
N ASP A 258 62.12 6.77 -14.55
CA ASP A 258 61.98 8.00 -13.75
C ASP A 258 60.71 8.83 -13.99
N GLY A 259 59.82 8.34 -14.84
CA GLY A 259 58.53 8.92 -15.14
C GLY A 259 58.54 9.94 -16.27
N ILE A 260 59.62 10.05 -17.05
CA ILE A 260 59.68 10.88 -18.26
C ILE A 260 59.89 10.00 -19.50
N CYS A 261 59.07 10.21 -20.52
CA CYS A 261 59.16 9.49 -21.79
C CYS A 261 60.45 9.83 -22.53
N GLY A 262 61.12 8.83 -23.10
CA GLY A 262 62.44 8.97 -23.72
C GLY A 262 62.50 10.01 -24.84
N ASP A 263 61.40 10.27 -25.55
CA ASP A 263 61.28 11.31 -26.57
C ASP A 263 61.28 12.74 -26.01
N VAL A 264 60.92 12.90 -24.73
CA VAL A 264 60.91 14.16 -23.97
C VAL A 264 62.07 14.26 -22.99
N ASP A 265 62.62 13.13 -22.55
CA ASP A 265 63.65 13.09 -21.52
C ASP A 265 65.00 13.64 -22.04
N GLU A 266 65.57 14.55 -21.26
CA GLU A 266 66.91 15.08 -21.53
C GLU A 266 68.00 14.08 -21.12
N CYS A 267 67.67 13.09 -20.27
CA CYS A 267 68.55 12.05 -19.75
C CYS A 267 67.99 10.61 -19.88
N PRO A 268 67.67 10.12 -21.10
CA PRO A 268 66.81 8.93 -21.33
C PRO A 268 67.30 7.57 -20.85
N ASN A 269 68.45 7.50 -20.16
CA ASN A 269 68.99 6.26 -19.61
C ASN A 269 69.47 6.43 -18.16
N ASP A 270 69.10 7.53 -17.53
CA ASP A 270 69.45 7.88 -16.17
C ASP A 270 68.26 8.33 -15.35
N SER A 271 67.78 7.40 -14.53
CA SER A 271 66.59 7.59 -13.70
C SER A 271 66.73 8.65 -12.59
N GLN A 272 67.90 9.26 -12.43
CA GLN A 272 68.13 10.36 -11.50
C GLN A 272 67.97 11.71 -12.17
N ASN A 273 67.97 11.75 -13.50
CA ASN A 273 67.79 12.92 -14.32
C ASN A 273 68.80 14.05 -13.97
N ASP A 274 68.63 15.25 -14.52
CA ASP A 274 69.44 16.43 -14.16
C ASP A 274 68.95 17.05 -12.82
N ILE A 275 69.37 16.44 -11.70
CA ILE A 275 68.94 16.79 -10.33
C ILE A 275 69.16 18.28 -10.00
N ASP A 276 70.24 18.90 -10.51
CA ASP A 276 70.60 20.27 -10.18
C ASP A 276 70.28 21.31 -11.27
N GLY A 277 69.76 20.85 -12.41
CA GLY A 277 69.24 21.67 -13.50
C GLY A 277 70.34 22.36 -14.32
N ASP A 278 71.55 21.80 -14.36
CA ASP A 278 72.71 22.38 -15.06
C ASP A 278 72.96 21.81 -16.48
N GLY A 279 72.14 20.83 -16.88
CA GLY A 279 72.13 20.13 -18.16
C GLY A 279 73.06 18.91 -18.19
N GLN A 280 73.39 18.31 -17.04
CA GLN A 280 74.18 17.08 -16.93
C GLN A 280 73.42 16.00 -16.16
N CYS A 281 73.38 14.79 -16.71
CA CYS A 281 72.73 13.65 -16.07
C CYS A 281 73.59 13.09 -14.91
N CYS A 282 72.93 12.52 -13.92
CA CYS A 282 73.50 11.87 -12.73
C CYS A 282 74.03 10.43 -12.94
N SER A 283 74.13 9.96 -14.18
CA SER A 283 74.77 8.69 -14.58
C SER A 283 76.08 8.93 -15.36
N ASP A 284 76.69 7.86 -15.86
CA ASP A 284 77.92 7.87 -16.68
C ASP A 284 77.52 7.52 -18.13
N GLU A 285 76.84 8.44 -18.81
CA GLU A 285 76.23 8.20 -20.13
C GLU A 285 77.31 7.97 -21.20
N ASP A 286 78.49 8.58 -21.05
CA ASP A 286 79.59 8.43 -21.99
C ASP A 286 80.49 7.20 -21.74
N GLY A 287 80.23 6.48 -20.64
CA GLY A 287 80.85 5.21 -20.26
C GLY A 287 82.33 5.32 -19.92
N ASP A 288 82.78 6.48 -19.44
CA ASP A 288 84.18 6.76 -19.12
C ASP A 288 84.59 6.37 -17.68
N GLY A 289 83.62 5.96 -16.85
CA GLY A 289 83.78 5.50 -15.49
C GLY A 289 83.64 6.59 -14.43
N PHE A 290 83.14 7.78 -14.79
CA PHE A 290 82.83 8.89 -13.90
C PHE A 290 81.36 9.31 -14.08
N VAL A 291 80.72 9.73 -12.98
CA VAL A 291 79.37 10.29 -13.02
C VAL A 291 79.44 11.66 -13.69
N ASP A 292 78.54 11.94 -14.63
CA ASP A 292 78.53 13.15 -15.45
C ASP A 292 78.19 14.40 -14.60
N ASP A 293 77.25 14.30 -13.65
CA ASP A 293 77.06 15.28 -12.57
C ASP A 293 77.67 14.80 -11.22
N PRO A 294 78.63 15.55 -10.63
CA PRO A 294 79.16 15.30 -9.30
C PRO A 294 78.27 15.73 -8.09
N TYR A 295 77.03 16.21 -8.26
CA TYR A 295 76.16 16.74 -7.18
C TYR A 295 74.85 15.96 -6.87
N CYS A 296 74.73 14.68 -7.26
CA CYS A 296 73.54 13.81 -7.14
C CYS A 296 73.05 13.37 -5.73
N ASP A 297 72.93 14.25 -4.73
CA ASP A 297 72.28 13.92 -3.43
C ASP A 297 70.89 14.61 -3.35
N CYS A 298 69.81 13.82 -3.29
CA CYS A 298 68.39 14.25 -3.26
C CYS A 298 68.18 15.38 -2.21
N ALA A 299 67.77 16.56 -2.66
CA ALA A 299 67.53 17.72 -1.81
C ALA A 299 66.36 17.44 -0.85
N ALA A 300 66.40 17.98 0.38
CA ALA A 300 65.45 17.67 1.46
C ALA A 300 63.96 17.97 1.14
N ASP A 301 63.67 18.64 0.03
CA ASP A 301 62.32 19.04 -0.38
C ASP A 301 61.65 18.02 -1.36
N TYR A 302 62.31 16.89 -1.67
CA TYR A 302 61.84 15.87 -2.63
C TYR A 302 61.40 14.53 -2.01
N TYR A 303 61.30 14.47 -0.67
CA TYR A 303 60.79 13.29 0.03
C TYR A 303 59.29 13.43 0.26
N ASP A 304 58.53 12.37 -0.01
CA ASP A 304 57.15 12.21 0.42
C ASP A 304 57.06 12.01 1.95
N CYS A 305 55.85 11.90 2.50
CA CYS A 305 55.70 11.73 3.96
C CYS A 305 56.16 10.36 4.49
N ASN A 306 56.48 9.40 3.60
CA ASN A 306 57.02 8.07 3.92
C ASN A 306 58.55 8.01 3.81
N ASP A 307 59.21 9.18 3.70
CA ASP A 307 60.64 9.32 3.46
C ASP A 307 61.09 8.62 2.15
N GLN A 308 60.24 8.57 1.13
CA GLN A 308 60.59 8.13 -0.23
C GLN A 308 60.88 9.34 -1.15
N CYS A 309 62.07 9.38 -1.74
CA CYS A 309 62.45 10.42 -2.72
C CYS A 309 61.61 10.20 -4.00
N GLY A 310 60.77 11.18 -4.37
CA GLY A 310 59.86 11.09 -5.53
C GLY A 310 58.52 10.38 -5.30
N GLY A 311 58.17 10.02 -4.06
CA GLY A 311 56.87 9.39 -3.77
C GLY A 311 55.67 10.36 -3.84
N ASP A 312 54.46 9.80 -3.96
CA ASP A 312 53.18 10.51 -4.09
C ASP A 312 52.37 10.57 -2.79
N SER A 313 52.83 9.91 -1.71
CA SER A 313 52.12 9.89 -0.43
C SER A 313 52.10 11.28 0.21
N LEU A 314 50.91 11.75 0.58
CA LEU A 314 50.71 13.02 1.27
C LEU A 314 50.29 12.78 2.71
N GLN A 315 50.80 13.63 3.62
CA GLN A 315 50.34 13.59 4.99
C GLN A 315 49.00 14.31 5.09
N ASP A 316 47.94 13.58 5.41
CA ASP A 316 46.61 14.16 5.63
C ASP A 316 46.56 15.01 6.93
N ASP A 317 45.46 15.74 7.13
CA ASP A 317 45.26 16.60 8.31
C ASP A 317 45.19 15.79 9.64
N CYS A 318 44.97 14.48 9.56
CA CYS A 318 44.93 13.55 10.69
C CYS A 318 46.32 12.91 10.97
N GLY A 319 47.31 13.11 10.09
CA GLY A 319 48.68 12.67 10.22
C GLY A 319 49.01 11.34 9.54
N THR A 320 48.04 10.73 8.83
CA THR A 320 48.21 9.53 8.01
C THR A 320 48.99 9.88 6.75
N CYS A 321 49.90 9.00 6.34
CA CYS A 321 50.73 9.19 5.18
C CYS A 321 50.48 8.08 4.16
N ASP A 322 49.63 8.37 3.19
CA ASP A 322 49.32 7.48 2.06
C ASP A 322 48.79 8.31 0.87
N ASN A 323 48.25 7.61 -0.13
CA ASN A 323 47.65 8.17 -1.35
C ASN A 323 46.20 7.69 -1.52
N ILE A 324 45.49 7.40 -0.42
CA ILE A 324 44.14 6.80 -0.43
C ILE A 324 43.09 7.86 -0.07
N ASP A 325 42.46 8.47 -1.07
CA ASP A 325 41.51 9.58 -0.88
C ASP A 325 40.34 9.28 0.09
N TRP A 326 39.84 8.04 0.20
CA TRP A 326 38.68 7.74 1.06
C TRP A 326 39.00 7.77 2.57
N ASN A 327 40.27 7.56 2.94
CA ASN A 327 40.69 7.53 4.34
C ASN A 327 41.17 8.90 4.85
N ASP A 328 41.12 9.91 3.97
CA ASP A 328 41.45 11.28 4.29
C ASP A 328 40.64 11.78 5.49
N CYS A 329 41.32 12.54 6.34
CA CYS A 329 40.74 13.20 7.50
C CYS A 329 39.43 13.93 7.17
N ALA A 330 38.33 13.49 7.78
CA ALA A 330 37.00 14.06 7.59
C ALA A 330 36.50 14.71 8.89
N THR A 331 35.60 15.70 8.76
CA THR A 331 34.89 16.30 9.89
C THR A 331 33.40 16.17 9.69
N VAL A 332 32.72 15.56 10.67
CA VAL A 332 31.27 15.38 10.69
C VAL A 332 30.64 16.20 11.82
N SER A 333 29.44 16.71 11.56
CA SER A 333 28.60 17.39 12.54
C SER A 333 27.29 16.62 12.69
N ILE A 334 27.05 16.07 13.87
CA ILE A 334 25.87 15.27 14.21
C ILE A 334 24.94 16.12 15.08
N GLN A 335 23.71 16.33 14.61
CA GLN A 335 22.67 16.99 15.39
C GLN A 335 22.05 16.00 16.37
N LEU A 336 22.21 16.26 17.67
CA LEU A 336 21.62 15.45 18.73
C LEU A 336 20.45 16.22 19.33
N ASN A 337 19.25 15.66 19.19
CA ASN A 337 18.03 16.19 19.78
C ASN A 337 17.95 15.85 21.27
N ASP A 338 17.08 16.56 21.99
CA ASP A 338 16.74 16.22 23.37
C ASP A 338 16.18 14.78 23.46
N ASN A 339 16.53 14.07 24.54
CA ASN A 339 16.24 12.65 24.80
C ASN A 339 17.13 11.67 24.01
N ALA A 340 16.60 10.49 23.66
CA ALA A 340 17.37 9.41 23.05
C ALA A 340 17.53 9.63 21.54
N ASN A 341 18.77 9.53 21.05
CA ASN A 341 19.12 9.61 19.63
C ASN A 341 19.81 8.30 19.22
N LEU A 342 19.40 7.71 18.11
CA LEU A 342 20.04 6.50 17.58
C LEU A 342 21.11 6.88 16.55
N THR A 343 22.38 6.78 16.92
CA THR A 343 23.50 7.30 16.13
C THR A 343 24.58 6.25 15.90
N SER A 344 25.37 6.46 14.85
CA SER A 344 26.63 5.77 14.56
C SER A 344 27.71 6.81 14.26
N PHE A 345 28.96 6.37 14.18
CA PHE A 345 30.09 7.26 13.97
C PHE A 345 30.86 6.80 12.73
N TYR A 346 30.58 7.43 11.59
CA TYR A 346 31.33 7.21 10.35
C TYR A 346 32.80 7.59 10.51
N VAL A 347 33.07 8.68 11.23
CA VAL A 347 34.41 9.19 11.51
C VAL A 347 34.73 9.09 12.99
N LEU A 348 35.93 8.61 13.35
CA LEU A 348 36.47 8.69 14.71
C LEU A 348 37.92 9.18 14.77
N PRO A 349 38.29 9.94 15.82
CA PRO A 349 39.68 10.28 16.09
C PRO A 349 40.46 9.08 16.65
N GLU A 350 41.80 9.13 16.62
CA GLU A 350 42.65 8.08 17.22
C GLU A 350 42.28 7.76 18.69
N ASN A 351 41.87 8.77 19.45
CA ASN A 351 41.41 8.58 20.82
C ASN A 351 39.87 8.45 20.85
N THR A 352 39.39 7.21 20.82
CA THR A 352 37.95 6.90 20.78
C THR A 352 37.26 6.86 22.15
N SER A 353 37.92 7.34 23.21
CA SER A 353 37.34 7.37 24.55
C SER A 353 36.13 8.32 24.62
N LEU A 354 35.15 7.97 25.47
CA LEU A 354 33.96 8.79 25.66
C LEU A 354 34.27 10.23 26.10
N ASP A 355 35.32 10.43 26.91
CA ASP A 355 35.77 11.76 27.34
C ASP A 355 36.26 12.62 26.17
N ASN A 356 36.90 12.02 25.17
CA ASN A 356 37.40 12.73 24.00
C ASN A 356 36.26 13.08 23.03
N ILE A 357 35.48 12.07 22.66
CA ILE A 357 34.41 12.20 21.66
C ILE A 357 33.34 13.18 22.11
N PHE A 358 32.82 13.04 23.34
CA PHE A 358 31.68 13.84 23.82
C PHE A 358 32.11 15.10 24.59
N SER A 359 33.37 15.53 24.44
CA SER A 359 33.93 16.67 25.17
C SER A 359 33.20 17.99 24.93
N ASN A 360 32.65 18.18 23.72
CA ASN A 360 31.94 19.41 23.32
C ASN A 360 30.46 19.42 23.76
N VAL A 361 29.87 18.26 24.02
CA VAL A 361 28.47 18.08 24.46
C VAL A 361 28.32 17.62 25.91
N SER A 362 29.43 17.62 26.68
CA SER A 362 29.51 17.10 28.05
C SER A 362 28.55 17.75 29.05
N ASN A 363 27.96 18.91 28.73
CA ASN A 363 26.99 19.58 29.60
C ASN A 363 25.56 19.09 29.40
N GLU A 364 25.27 18.47 28.25
CA GLU A 364 23.92 18.04 27.87
C GLU A 364 23.81 16.52 27.74
N ILE A 365 24.91 15.79 27.63
CA ILE A 365 24.90 14.33 27.56
C ILE A 365 24.61 13.71 28.93
N LEU A 366 23.69 12.74 28.95
CA LEU A 366 23.27 12.04 30.16
C LEU A 366 23.78 10.60 30.19
N ALA A 367 23.68 9.89 29.06
CA ALA A 367 24.07 8.50 28.96
C ALA A 367 24.32 8.08 27.52
N ILE A 368 25.04 6.98 27.35
CA ILE A 368 25.22 6.28 26.09
C ILE A 368 25.02 4.78 26.29
N ALA A 369 24.35 4.12 25.36
CA ALA A 369 24.15 2.67 25.38
C ALA A 369 24.39 2.07 23.98
N GLY A 370 25.29 1.10 23.90
CA GLY A 370 25.40 0.19 22.75
C GLY A 370 24.60 -1.09 22.99
N ALA A 371 24.77 -2.10 22.13
CA ALA A 371 24.00 -3.36 22.18
C ALA A 371 24.05 -4.06 23.55
N SER A 372 25.25 -4.16 24.14
CA SER A 372 25.50 -4.90 25.38
C SER A 372 26.32 -4.12 26.42
N SER A 373 26.51 -2.82 26.22
CA SER A 373 27.34 -1.96 27.07
C SER A 373 26.71 -0.59 27.22
N ALA A 374 26.92 0.06 28.35
CA ALA A 374 26.40 1.41 28.57
C ALA A 374 27.31 2.20 29.51
N ALA A 375 27.21 3.52 29.43
CA ALA A 375 27.81 4.46 30.35
C ALA A 375 26.86 5.61 30.66
N ILE A 376 26.89 6.09 31.90
CA ILE A 376 26.16 7.27 32.37
C ILE A 376 27.19 8.36 32.65
N TYR A 377 26.83 9.60 32.35
CA TYR A 377 27.65 10.76 32.63
C TYR A 377 27.15 11.46 33.92
N ASP A 378 27.97 11.45 34.96
CA ASP A 378 27.72 12.14 36.24
C ASP A 378 29.05 12.68 36.79
N ASP A 379 29.39 13.92 36.39
CA ASP A 379 30.72 14.53 36.61
C ASP A 379 31.89 13.62 36.15
N GLY A 380 31.64 12.80 35.12
CA GLY A 380 32.53 11.80 34.56
C GLY A 380 31.79 10.52 34.13
N TRP A 381 32.38 9.76 33.21
CA TRP A 381 31.79 8.53 32.69
C TRP A 381 31.86 7.37 33.69
N GLN A 382 30.73 6.67 33.85
CA GLN A 382 30.61 5.48 34.68
C GLN A 382 29.84 4.39 33.93
N GLY A 383 30.44 3.22 33.73
CA GLY A 383 29.78 2.14 33.02
C GLY A 383 30.72 1.07 32.51
N THR A 384 30.22 0.23 31.61
CA THR A 384 31.00 -0.79 30.88
C THR A 384 31.44 -0.32 29.50
N LEU A 385 30.80 0.72 28.95
CA LEU A 385 31.21 1.35 27.70
C LEU A 385 32.29 2.40 28.00
N GLU A 386 33.49 2.22 27.44
CA GLU A 386 34.63 3.13 27.66
C GLU A 386 35.07 3.84 26.37
N ASN A 387 34.87 3.21 25.22
CA ASN A 387 35.28 3.71 23.90
C ASN A 387 34.18 3.45 22.87
N ILE A 388 34.19 4.25 21.80
CA ILE A 388 33.30 4.08 20.64
C ILE A 388 34.01 3.27 19.55
N ASN A 389 33.27 2.37 18.93
CA ASN A 389 33.60 1.63 17.72
C ASN A 389 32.69 2.11 16.56
N GLN A 390 33.27 2.30 15.37
CA GLN A 390 32.58 2.72 14.14
C GLN A 390 31.61 1.65 13.61
N GLU A 391 31.87 0.36 13.87
CA GLU A 391 31.00 -0.77 13.46
C GLU A 391 29.68 -0.83 14.25
N SER A 392 29.58 -0.15 15.39
CA SER A 392 28.43 -0.27 16.29
C SER A 392 27.51 0.93 16.23
N GLY A 393 26.21 0.68 16.44
CA GLY A 393 25.25 1.74 16.73
C GLY A 393 25.20 2.06 18.23
N TYR A 394 24.72 3.25 18.57
CA TYR A 394 24.58 3.73 19.94
C TYR A 394 23.31 4.55 20.13
N TRP A 395 22.66 4.34 21.28
CA TRP A 395 21.69 5.27 21.83
C TRP A 395 22.41 6.34 22.65
N VAL A 396 22.43 7.59 22.18
CA VAL A 396 22.96 8.75 22.91
C VAL A 396 21.80 9.53 23.52
N VAL A 397 21.78 9.63 24.85
CA VAL A 397 20.71 10.30 25.61
C VAL A 397 21.16 11.67 26.03
N MET A 398 20.41 12.69 25.62
CA MET A 398 20.68 14.10 25.87
C MET A 398 19.61 14.72 26.79
N SER A 399 19.96 15.80 27.50
CA SER A 399 19.03 16.67 28.24
C SER A 399 18.54 17.90 27.46
N GLY A 400 19.06 18.07 26.24
CA GLY A 400 18.75 19.20 25.38
C GLY A 400 19.43 19.07 24.02
N ASN A 401 18.95 19.84 23.05
CA ASN A 401 19.49 19.82 21.69
C ASN A 401 20.94 20.35 21.67
N SER A 402 21.84 19.63 21.02
CA SER A 402 23.25 20.01 20.85
C SER A 402 23.82 19.48 19.53
N GLU A 403 24.97 20.01 19.13
CA GLU A 403 25.70 19.54 17.95
C GLU A 403 27.03 18.91 18.38
N LEU A 404 27.22 17.65 18.02
CA LEU A 404 28.46 16.91 18.22
C LEU A 404 29.32 17.06 16.97
N SER A 405 30.56 17.54 17.12
CA SER A 405 31.49 17.68 15.99
C SER A 405 32.70 16.80 16.23
N ILE A 406 32.99 15.93 15.26
CA ILE A 406 34.05 14.93 15.34
C ILE A 406 34.92 15.07 14.10
N THR A 407 36.24 15.09 14.31
CA THR A 407 37.25 15.06 13.25
C THR A 407 38.12 13.82 13.45
N GLY A 408 38.40 13.08 12.38
CA GLY A 408 39.16 11.85 12.45
C GLY A 408 39.17 11.08 11.13
N THR A 409 39.45 9.78 11.21
CA THR A 409 39.55 8.89 10.06
C THR A 409 38.20 8.21 9.80
N PRO A 410 37.73 8.19 8.54
CA PRO A 410 36.57 7.40 8.11
C PRO A 410 36.70 5.89 8.35
N ILE A 411 35.58 5.20 8.56
CA ILE A 411 35.53 3.74 8.53
C ILE A 411 35.64 3.25 7.07
N ASN A 412 36.18 2.05 6.86
CA ASN A 412 36.17 1.41 5.54
C ASN A 412 34.71 1.22 5.06
N PRO A 413 34.32 1.71 3.87
CA PRO A 413 32.97 1.49 3.33
C PRO A 413 32.62 0.00 3.14
N GLU A 414 33.62 -0.86 2.90
CA GLU A 414 33.44 -2.32 2.75
C GLU A 414 33.50 -3.08 4.09
N THR A 415 33.16 -2.41 5.19
CA THR A 415 33.16 -3.04 6.52
C THR A 415 32.16 -4.19 6.56
N VAL A 416 32.64 -5.36 7.02
CA VAL A 416 31.84 -6.57 7.21
C VAL A 416 31.38 -6.67 8.66
N TYR A 417 30.08 -6.84 8.85
CA TYR A 417 29.39 -6.99 10.12
C TYR A 417 28.98 -8.44 10.32
N ASP A 418 29.42 -9.06 11.41
CA ASP A 418 28.99 -10.41 11.81
C ASP A 418 27.63 -10.30 12.53
N LEU A 419 26.54 -10.55 11.80
CA LEU A 419 25.19 -10.48 12.35
C LEU A 419 24.81 -11.81 12.99
N GLU A 420 24.34 -11.76 14.23
CA GLU A 420 23.88 -12.92 14.99
C GLU A 420 22.35 -13.06 14.92
N VAL A 421 21.82 -14.22 15.33
CA VAL A 421 20.37 -14.41 15.44
C VAL A 421 19.78 -13.46 16.49
N GLY A 422 18.75 -12.69 16.10
CA GLY A 422 18.08 -11.70 16.94
C GLY A 422 18.50 -10.26 16.62
N ASP A 423 18.60 -9.43 17.65
CA ASP A 423 18.75 -7.98 17.52
C ASP A 423 20.24 -7.58 17.46
N ASN A 424 20.68 -7.00 16.34
CA ASN A 424 22.04 -6.52 16.12
C ASN A 424 22.05 -5.01 15.97
N LEU A 425 22.78 -4.29 16.83
CA LEU A 425 22.90 -2.82 16.73
C LEU A 425 24.19 -2.43 16.03
N ILE A 426 24.07 -2.10 14.74
CA ILE A 426 25.19 -1.78 13.86
C ILE A 426 25.18 -0.31 13.43
N GLY A 427 26.35 0.21 13.08
CA GLY A 427 26.52 1.56 12.56
C GLY A 427 26.56 1.56 11.04
N TYR A 428 25.99 2.59 10.42
CA TYR A 428 26.09 2.79 8.96
C TYR A 428 27.47 3.39 8.55
N PRO A 429 28.19 2.77 7.59
CA PRO A 429 29.59 3.10 7.28
C PRO A 429 29.78 4.13 6.15
N LEU A 430 28.71 4.63 5.53
CA LEU A 430 28.82 5.59 4.42
C LEU A 430 28.46 7.01 4.86
N ASN A 431 29.03 7.99 4.17
CA ASN A 431 28.76 9.42 4.38
C ASN A 431 27.64 9.98 3.49
N ASP A 432 27.08 9.14 2.61
CA ASP A 432 25.95 9.46 1.76
C ASP A 432 24.75 8.59 2.11
N TYR A 433 23.56 9.05 1.74
CA TYR A 433 22.33 8.29 1.94
C TYR A 433 22.26 7.17 0.89
N THR A 434 21.79 6.00 1.32
CA THR A 434 21.54 4.86 0.42
C THR A 434 20.09 4.43 0.59
N GLU A 435 19.42 4.12 -0.51
CA GLU A 435 18.07 3.54 -0.46
C GLU A 435 18.09 2.20 0.29
N LEU A 436 17.01 1.89 0.99
CA LEU A 436 16.99 0.71 1.86
C LEU A 436 17.35 -0.57 1.10
N LEU A 437 16.72 -0.80 -0.06
CA LEU A 437 16.93 -2.01 -0.86
C LEU A 437 18.32 -1.99 -1.53
N GLU A 438 18.73 -0.85 -2.11
CA GLU A 438 20.07 -0.72 -2.70
C GLU A 438 21.20 -0.91 -1.69
N GLY A 439 20.95 -0.67 -0.39
CA GLY A 439 21.95 -0.83 0.67
C GLY A 439 22.02 -2.25 1.25
N LEU A 440 21.10 -3.14 0.87
CA LEU A 440 21.01 -4.52 1.34
C LEU A 440 21.55 -5.47 0.26
N SER A 441 22.14 -6.59 0.68
CA SER A 441 22.46 -7.70 -0.23
C SER A 441 21.27 -8.66 -0.32
N ASP A 442 21.20 -9.44 -1.41
CA ASP A 442 20.16 -10.48 -1.59
C ASP A 442 20.06 -11.43 -0.37
N GLU A 443 21.19 -11.80 0.23
CA GLU A 443 21.22 -12.63 1.44
C GLU A 443 20.59 -11.90 2.63
N ALA A 444 20.87 -10.60 2.79
CA ALA A 444 20.31 -9.79 3.86
C ALA A 444 18.79 -9.59 3.68
N GLU A 445 18.32 -9.35 2.47
CA GLU A 445 16.89 -9.19 2.18
C GLU A 445 16.08 -10.43 2.57
N ASN A 446 16.64 -11.62 2.37
CA ASN A 446 15.97 -12.89 2.67
C ASN A 446 16.13 -13.34 4.14
N THR A 447 17.18 -12.87 4.83
CA THR A 447 17.52 -13.34 6.19
C THR A 447 17.03 -12.38 7.28
N LEU A 448 16.99 -11.09 7.00
CA LEU A 448 16.50 -10.08 7.92
C LEU A 448 14.98 -10.10 8.01
N VAL A 449 14.49 -10.04 9.24
CA VAL A 449 13.06 -9.88 9.53
C VAL A 449 12.69 -8.41 9.43
N ALA A 450 13.52 -7.53 10.00
CA ALA A 450 13.25 -6.11 10.07
C ALA A 450 14.49 -5.28 10.39
N ILE A 451 14.38 -3.98 10.11
CA ILE A 451 15.37 -2.97 10.43
C ILE A 451 14.67 -1.84 11.16
N LEU A 452 15.12 -1.54 12.39
CA LEU A 452 14.56 -0.47 13.22
C LEU A 452 15.53 0.70 13.33
N GLY A 453 15.08 1.89 12.93
CA GLY A 453 15.76 3.17 13.12
C GLY A 453 15.19 3.99 14.29
N GLU A 454 15.52 5.28 14.34
CA GLU A 454 14.97 6.20 15.34
C GLU A 454 13.50 6.53 15.04
N GLY A 455 12.56 5.81 15.69
CA GLY A 455 11.13 6.03 15.46
C GLY A 455 10.68 5.75 14.02
N GLN A 456 11.43 4.94 13.29
CA GLN A 456 11.13 4.44 11.94
C GLN A 456 11.46 2.95 11.87
N SER A 457 10.78 2.22 11.00
CA SER A 457 11.04 0.80 10.78
C SER A 457 10.79 0.40 9.34
N ALA A 458 11.49 -0.65 8.93
CA ALA A 458 11.22 -1.42 7.73
C ALA A 458 11.08 -2.89 8.13
N TYR A 459 10.07 -3.56 7.59
CA TYR A 459 9.73 -4.94 7.91
C TYR A 459 9.56 -5.72 6.62
N ASN A 460 10.19 -6.89 6.52
CA ASN A 460 9.99 -7.77 5.39
C ASN A 460 8.68 -8.56 5.58
N TYR A 461 7.64 -8.16 4.86
CA TYR A 461 6.35 -8.82 4.85
C TYR A 461 6.17 -9.60 3.55
N ASN A 462 6.31 -10.93 3.65
CA ASN A 462 6.17 -11.87 2.51
C ASN A 462 7.08 -11.54 1.31
N GLY A 463 8.32 -11.11 1.57
CA GLY A 463 9.28 -10.73 0.52
C GLY A 463 9.22 -9.27 0.11
N LEU A 464 8.24 -8.49 0.61
CA LEU A 464 8.13 -7.06 0.34
C LEU A 464 8.53 -6.25 1.58
N TRP A 465 9.47 -5.32 1.41
CA TRP A 465 9.85 -4.39 2.47
C TRP A 465 8.83 -3.25 2.61
N ILE A 466 8.21 -3.16 3.78
CA ILE A 466 7.21 -2.13 4.10
C ILE A 466 7.60 -1.33 5.35
N GLY A 467 7.20 -0.06 5.41
CA GLY A 467 7.37 0.80 6.57
C GLY A 467 7.93 2.19 6.24
N SER A 468 8.13 3.02 7.28
CA SER A 468 8.61 4.40 7.11
C SER A 468 10.11 4.55 6.93
N LEU A 469 10.92 3.53 7.23
CA LEU A 469 12.36 3.57 6.97
C LEU A 469 12.62 3.25 5.50
N GLN A 470 13.07 4.24 4.75
CA GLN A 470 13.26 4.14 3.29
C GLN A 470 14.73 4.33 2.87
N TYR A 471 15.55 4.91 3.74
CA TYR A 471 16.95 5.24 3.47
C TYR A 471 17.83 4.96 4.68
N PHE A 472 19.00 4.40 4.45
CA PHE A 472 20.11 4.50 5.38
C PHE A 472 20.70 5.91 5.35
N SER A 473 20.98 6.46 6.53
CA SER A 473 21.41 7.84 6.70
C SER A 473 22.78 7.90 7.36
N PRO A 474 23.68 8.80 6.92
CA PRO A 474 24.97 9.02 7.56
C PRO A 474 24.85 9.27 9.07
N ASN A 475 25.80 8.73 9.85
CA ASN A 475 25.87 8.87 11.30
C ASN A 475 24.63 8.33 12.07
N THR A 476 23.90 7.40 11.46
CA THR A 476 22.72 6.76 12.05
C THR A 476 23.00 5.29 12.37
N GLY A 477 22.55 4.86 13.54
CA GLY A 477 22.61 3.45 13.94
C GLY A 477 21.30 2.73 13.60
N TYR A 478 21.35 1.42 13.42
CA TYR A 478 20.18 0.61 13.08
C TYR A 478 20.17 -0.70 13.85
N TRP A 479 18.98 -1.13 14.26
CA TRP A 479 18.76 -2.47 14.80
C TRP A 479 18.35 -3.41 13.68
N PHE A 480 19.23 -4.33 13.31
CA PHE A 480 18.98 -5.39 12.35
C PHE A 480 18.48 -6.62 13.10
N ILE A 481 17.22 -6.99 12.86
CA ILE A 481 16.59 -8.17 13.46
C ILE A 481 16.73 -9.33 12.48
N SER A 482 17.58 -10.31 12.81
CA SER A 482 17.91 -11.43 11.93
C SER A 482 17.35 -12.77 12.43
N ASN A 483 16.96 -13.64 11.48
CA ASN A 483 16.56 -15.03 11.77
C ASN A 483 17.74 -16.01 11.77
N ASP A 484 18.84 -15.69 11.10
CA ASP A 484 20.06 -16.50 11.03
C ASP A 484 21.32 -15.65 11.26
N SER A 485 22.46 -16.30 11.50
CA SER A 485 23.75 -15.62 11.57
C SER A 485 24.42 -15.56 10.21
N PHE A 486 24.87 -14.38 9.76
CA PHE A 486 25.55 -14.20 8.48
C PHE A 486 26.45 -12.95 8.48
N ASP A 487 27.42 -12.93 7.56
CA ASP A 487 28.29 -11.78 7.33
C ASP A 487 27.56 -10.78 6.41
N PHE A 488 27.43 -9.54 6.85
CA PHE A 488 26.74 -8.48 6.13
C PHE A 488 27.70 -7.33 5.80
N SER A 489 27.57 -6.75 4.61
CA SER A 489 28.19 -5.46 4.27
C SER A 489 27.15 -4.60 3.56
N TYR A 490 27.10 -3.31 3.93
CA TYR A 490 26.28 -2.36 3.19
C TYR A 490 26.76 -2.26 1.75
N GLN A 491 25.83 -2.26 0.81
CA GLN A 491 26.14 -2.04 -0.59
C GLN A 491 26.25 -0.53 -0.84
N ALA A 492 27.24 -0.14 -1.64
CA ALA A 492 27.41 1.24 -2.07
C ALA A 492 26.46 1.52 -3.25
N PRO A 493 25.83 2.70 -3.31
CA PRO A 493 24.94 3.02 -4.43
C PRO A 493 25.74 3.03 -5.74
N GLU A 494 25.29 2.28 -6.75
CA GLU A 494 25.94 2.19 -8.06
C GLU A 494 25.86 3.51 -8.85
N SER A 495 24.93 4.40 -8.48
CA SER A 495 24.77 5.68 -9.15
C SER A 495 25.69 6.76 -8.58
N LEU A 496 26.67 7.21 -9.38
CA LEU A 496 27.39 8.49 -9.22
C LEU A 496 26.46 9.72 -9.33
N GLY A 497 25.15 9.51 -9.36
CA GLY A 497 24.14 10.54 -9.34
C GLY A 497 24.16 11.20 -7.97
N ARG A 498 24.57 12.48 -7.90
CA ARG A 498 24.28 13.37 -6.77
C ARG A 498 22.76 13.45 -6.58
N SER A 499 22.15 12.45 -5.97
CA SER A 499 20.78 12.52 -5.52
C SER A 499 20.76 13.27 -4.20
N SER A 500 20.98 14.59 -4.29
CA SER A 500 20.48 15.51 -3.29
C SER A 500 18.96 15.69 -3.44
N SER A 501 18.23 14.63 -3.83
CA SER A 501 16.79 14.71 -4.04
C SER A 501 16.13 14.98 -2.69
N ASP A 502 15.57 16.18 -2.57
CA ASP A 502 14.74 16.69 -1.47
C ASP A 502 14.28 15.61 -0.47
N PHE A 503 15.16 15.30 0.50
CA PHE A 503 14.85 14.34 1.56
C PHE A 503 13.63 14.82 2.34
N VAL A 504 12.50 14.15 2.13
CA VAL A 504 11.30 14.41 2.91
C VAL A 504 11.50 13.69 4.23
N SER A 505 12.03 14.40 5.23
CA SER A 505 12.08 13.88 6.60
C SER A 505 10.68 13.41 7.00
N VAL A 506 10.56 12.15 7.42
CA VAL A 506 9.29 11.60 7.88
C VAL A 506 8.87 12.42 9.10
N PRO A 507 7.76 13.17 9.03
CA PRO A 507 7.36 14.00 10.15
C PRO A 507 7.08 13.10 11.36
N ARG A 508 7.79 13.35 12.46
CA ARG A 508 7.69 12.51 13.67
C ARG A 508 6.33 12.62 14.36
N ASN A 509 5.72 13.80 14.30
CA ASN A 509 4.46 14.11 14.98
C ASN A 509 3.76 15.36 14.39
N PRO A 510 2.44 15.50 14.55
CA PRO A 510 1.73 16.71 14.16
C PRO A 510 1.98 17.85 15.15
N VAL A 511 1.73 19.09 14.69
CA VAL A 511 1.78 20.30 15.54
C VAL A 511 0.88 20.11 16.76
N ASP A 512 1.37 20.49 17.94
CA ASP A 512 0.74 20.37 19.27
C ASP A 512 0.67 18.95 19.89
N TYR A 513 1.16 17.92 19.21
CA TYR A 513 1.18 16.53 19.71
C TYR A 513 2.61 16.02 19.84
N ASP A 514 3.33 16.45 20.89
CA ASP A 514 4.74 16.09 21.08
C ASP A 514 4.94 14.89 22.01
N TYR A 515 5.94 14.06 21.69
CA TYR A 515 6.38 12.94 22.51
C TYR A 515 7.91 12.83 22.44
N SER A 516 8.54 12.27 23.47
CA SER A 516 9.99 12.08 23.55
C SER A 516 10.41 10.75 22.94
N GLN A 517 11.55 10.73 22.26
CA GLN A 517 12.08 9.50 21.67
C GLN A 517 12.60 8.63 22.81
N SER A 518 12.23 7.36 22.79
CA SER A 518 12.66 6.37 23.76
C SER A 518 13.64 5.40 23.11
N LYS A 519 14.59 4.90 23.90
CA LYS A 519 15.44 3.77 23.48
C LYS A 519 14.65 2.47 23.38
N SER A 520 13.48 2.43 24.02
CA SER A 520 12.56 1.31 23.94
C SER A 520 11.41 1.66 23.02
N GLN A 521 11.26 0.92 21.92
CA GLN A 521 10.29 1.19 20.88
C GLN A 521 9.74 -0.10 20.28
N ALA A 522 8.50 -0.07 19.80
CA ALA A 522 7.84 -1.14 19.06
C ALA A 522 7.09 -0.53 17.88
N PHE A 523 6.76 -1.34 16.87
CA PHE A 523 6.14 -0.87 15.64
C PHE A 523 4.89 -1.68 15.32
N TYR A 524 3.80 -0.98 15.01
CA TYR A 524 2.51 -1.56 14.69
C TYR A 524 2.16 -1.24 13.24
N TYR A 525 2.15 -2.26 12.40
CA TYR A 525 1.72 -2.18 11.01
C TYR A 525 0.22 -2.42 10.94
N VAL A 526 -0.49 -1.57 10.19
CA VAL A 526 -1.95 -1.67 10.04
C VAL A 526 -2.30 -1.72 8.57
N GLU A 527 -2.91 -2.82 8.14
CA GLU A 527 -3.28 -3.00 6.74
C GLU A 527 -4.42 -2.07 6.32
N ASN A 528 -5.45 -1.94 7.17
CA ASN A 528 -6.60 -1.08 6.87
C ASN A 528 -7.02 -0.21 8.07
N ILE A 529 -7.18 1.10 7.85
CA ILE A 529 -7.68 2.03 8.86
C ILE A 529 -8.95 2.71 8.33
N GLU A 530 -10.06 2.53 9.04
CA GLU A 530 -11.35 3.09 8.63
C GLU A 530 -11.36 4.62 8.66
N GLY A 531 -11.80 5.25 7.57
CA GLY A 531 -12.00 6.70 7.49
C GLY A 531 -10.73 7.55 7.47
N VAL A 532 -9.55 6.91 7.35
CA VAL A 532 -8.26 7.60 7.17
C VAL A 532 -8.15 8.17 5.76
N MET A 533 -7.46 9.30 5.62
CA MET A 533 -7.06 9.87 4.33
C MET A 533 -5.57 10.19 4.35
N SER A 534 -4.92 10.18 3.18
CA SER A 534 -3.52 10.61 3.08
C SER A 534 -3.35 12.02 3.68
N GLY A 535 -2.37 12.17 4.57
CA GLY A 535 -2.13 13.38 5.35
C GLY A 535 -2.70 13.39 6.76
N ASP A 536 -3.58 12.45 7.11
CA ASP A 536 -4.02 12.23 8.49
C ASP A 536 -2.90 11.62 9.34
N TRP A 537 -3.11 11.61 10.66
CA TRP A 537 -2.16 11.09 11.64
C TRP A 537 -2.79 10.01 12.48
N ILE A 538 -2.04 8.96 12.75
CA ILE A 538 -2.38 7.95 13.74
C ILE A 538 -1.54 8.23 14.97
N LEU A 539 -2.19 8.55 16.07
CA LEU A 539 -1.58 8.85 17.35
C LEU A 539 -1.67 7.62 18.26
N ALA A 540 -0.57 7.25 18.88
CA ALA A 540 -0.51 6.14 19.83
C ALA A 540 -0.44 6.68 21.27
N TYR A 541 -1.28 6.14 22.14
CA TYR A 541 -1.37 6.51 23.53
C TYR A 541 -1.14 5.30 24.43
N ASN A 542 -0.45 5.51 25.56
CA ASN A 542 -0.60 4.64 26.71
C ASN A 542 -1.46 5.38 27.75
N ASN A 543 -2.69 4.93 27.94
CA ASN A 543 -3.71 5.63 28.72
C ASN A 543 -3.94 7.08 28.22
N GLN A 544 -3.36 8.09 28.87
CA GLN A 544 -3.51 9.51 28.53
C GLN A 544 -2.21 10.14 28.01
N VAL A 545 -1.12 9.38 27.94
CA VAL A 545 0.20 9.85 27.52
C VAL A 545 0.37 9.51 26.05
N LEU A 546 0.69 10.51 25.22
CA LEU A 546 1.06 10.29 23.84
C LEU A 546 2.45 9.63 23.82
N VAL A 547 2.54 8.46 23.21
CA VAL A 547 3.76 7.63 23.15
C VAL A 547 4.25 7.42 21.73
N GLY A 548 3.55 7.95 20.73
CA GLY A 548 3.92 7.74 19.34
C GLY A 548 2.96 8.40 18.37
N ALA A 549 3.43 8.59 17.14
CA ALA A 549 2.60 9.10 16.06
C ALA A 549 3.20 8.70 14.71
N ARG A 550 2.33 8.47 13.72
CA ARG A 550 2.74 8.35 12.31
C ARG A 550 1.74 9.06 11.41
N LYS A 551 2.26 9.74 10.39
CA LYS A 551 1.45 10.34 9.33
C LYS A 551 1.10 9.28 8.30
N TYR A 552 -0.18 9.15 7.98
CA TYR A 552 -0.66 8.24 6.94
C TYR A 552 -0.34 8.79 5.55
N ASN A 553 0.32 8.00 4.72
CA ASN A 553 0.74 8.37 3.36
C ASN A 553 -0.16 7.76 2.28
N GLY A 554 -0.91 6.69 2.57
CA GLY A 554 -1.78 6.00 1.61
C GLY A 554 -1.59 4.49 1.59
N GLU A 555 -0.52 3.99 2.18
CA GLU A 555 -0.13 2.57 2.19
C GLU A 555 -0.09 2.03 3.64
N ILE A 556 0.29 0.76 3.79
CA ILE A 556 0.55 0.17 5.10
C ILE A 556 1.70 0.93 5.76
N ILE A 557 1.40 1.59 6.88
CA ILE A 557 2.39 2.36 7.64
C ILE A 557 2.72 1.68 8.96
N ASP A 558 3.95 1.89 9.44
CA ASP A 558 4.37 1.52 10.78
C ASP A 558 4.01 2.63 11.77
N ILE A 559 3.30 2.31 12.84
CA ILE A 559 3.02 3.24 13.93
C ILE A 559 4.05 2.99 15.03
N PRO A 560 4.97 3.92 15.31
CA PRO A 560 5.94 3.75 16.38
C PRO A 560 5.23 3.93 17.72
N VAL A 561 5.50 3.04 18.67
CA VAL A 561 4.94 3.09 20.03
C VAL A 561 6.09 2.99 21.02
N MET A 562 6.37 4.08 21.71
CA MET A 562 7.49 4.18 22.64
C MET A 562 7.18 3.52 23.98
N GLY A 563 8.21 2.88 24.54
CA GLY A 563 8.19 2.25 25.84
C GLY A 563 8.90 3.05 26.91
N TYR A 564 8.66 2.68 28.17
CA TYR A 564 9.36 3.25 29.31
C TYR A 564 10.81 2.74 29.37
N ASP A 565 11.78 3.63 29.15
CA ASP A 565 13.22 3.32 29.12
C ASP A 565 13.98 3.70 30.40
N GLN A 566 13.24 3.88 31.51
CA GLN A 566 13.74 4.31 32.81
C GLN A 566 14.19 5.77 32.89
N SER A 567 13.97 6.56 31.83
CA SER A 567 14.13 8.01 31.86
C SER A 567 12.97 8.71 32.58
N GLU A 568 13.19 9.90 33.11
CA GLU A 568 12.11 10.71 33.67
C GLU A 568 11.16 11.27 32.59
N PHE A 569 11.63 11.32 31.34
CA PHE A 569 10.87 11.83 30.18
C PHE A 569 9.88 10.81 29.61
N THR A 570 10.11 9.51 29.85
CA THR A 570 9.26 8.42 29.34
C THR A 570 8.28 7.91 30.39
N ILE A 571 8.07 8.63 31.50
CA ILE A 571 7.11 8.24 32.55
C ILE A 571 5.71 8.13 31.95
N GLY A 572 5.10 6.95 32.11
CA GLY A 572 3.76 6.65 31.58
C GLY A 572 3.77 6.09 30.16
N TYR A 573 4.94 5.87 29.56
CA TYR A 573 5.07 5.16 28.29
C TYR A 573 4.76 3.67 28.48
N CYS A 574 4.65 2.91 27.38
CA CYS A 574 4.29 1.49 27.46
C CYS A 574 5.32 0.67 28.26
N GLU A 575 4.83 -0.18 29.16
CA GLU A 575 5.61 -1.25 29.76
C GLU A 575 5.24 -2.60 29.11
N TYR A 576 6.05 -3.63 29.35
CA TYR A 576 5.80 -4.98 28.82
C TYR A 576 4.38 -5.45 29.19
N GLY A 577 3.57 -5.76 28.16
CA GLY A 577 2.21 -6.25 28.34
C GLY A 577 1.11 -5.18 28.29
N ASP A 578 1.47 -3.88 28.28
CA ASP A 578 0.49 -2.80 28.09
C ASP A 578 -0.12 -2.88 26.67
N ILE A 579 -1.36 -2.44 26.50
CA ILE A 579 -2.01 -2.39 25.18
C ILE A 579 -2.17 -0.92 24.79
N PRO A 580 -1.52 -0.45 23.70
CA PRO A 580 -1.64 0.94 23.28
C PRO A 580 -3.04 1.24 22.73
N GLU A 581 -3.46 2.50 22.86
CA GLU A 581 -4.69 3.03 22.27
C GLU A 581 -4.33 3.88 21.05
N PHE A 582 -4.96 3.63 19.90
CA PHE A 582 -4.75 4.42 18.69
C PHE A 582 -5.87 5.43 18.47
N LYS A 583 -5.54 6.60 17.92
CA LYS A 583 -6.50 7.63 17.55
C LYS A 583 -6.18 8.20 16.17
N LEU A 584 -7.22 8.40 15.36
CA LEU A 584 -7.13 9.11 14.09
C LEU A 584 -7.24 10.61 14.31
N TYR A 585 -6.21 11.36 13.92
CA TYR A 585 -6.15 12.82 13.98
C TYR A 585 -6.07 13.43 12.57
N ARG A 586 -6.95 14.39 12.27
CA ARG A 586 -6.98 15.11 10.99
C ARG A 586 -6.60 16.58 11.18
N PRO A 587 -5.38 17.00 10.80
CA PRO A 587 -4.93 18.38 11.01
C PRO A 587 -5.80 19.43 10.33
N SER A 588 -6.35 19.13 9.14
CA SER A 588 -7.17 20.06 8.35
C SER A 588 -8.46 20.48 9.02
N THR A 589 -8.98 19.67 9.96
CA THR A 589 -10.27 19.91 10.62
C THR A 589 -10.17 19.92 12.15
N GLY A 590 -9.08 19.39 12.71
CA GLY A 590 -8.94 19.16 14.15
C GLY A 590 -9.74 17.97 14.66
N MET A 591 -10.15 17.06 13.77
CA MET A 591 -10.85 15.82 14.12
C MET A 591 -9.93 14.90 14.93
N LEU A 592 -10.44 14.29 16.00
CA LEU A 592 -9.76 13.29 16.81
C LEU A 592 -10.76 12.18 17.18
N ASN A 593 -10.58 10.98 16.64
CA ASN A 593 -11.45 9.83 16.90
C ASN A 593 -10.65 8.64 17.43
N ASP A 594 -11.22 7.91 18.39
CA ASP A 594 -10.62 6.69 18.90
C ASP A 594 -10.71 5.59 17.84
N LEU A 595 -9.64 4.81 17.70
CA LEU A 595 -9.60 3.62 16.87
C LEU A 595 -9.66 2.37 17.74
N SER A 596 -10.33 1.34 17.26
CA SER A 596 -10.38 0.02 17.90
C SER A 596 -10.13 -1.10 16.92
N GLY A 597 -9.47 -2.15 17.38
CA GLY A 597 -9.21 -3.38 16.64
C GLY A 597 -8.59 -4.42 17.58
N ASP A 598 -8.03 -5.49 17.03
CA ASP A 598 -7.30 -6.51 17.80
C ASP A 598 -5.86 -6.05 18.08
N ILE A 599 -5.75 -5.08 18.99
CA ILE A 599 -4.46 -4.47 19.33
C ILE A 599 -3.72 -5.37 20.32
N HIS A 600 -2.54 -5.84 19.90
CA HIS A 600 -1.69 -6.71 20.71
C HIS A 600 -0.93 -5.93 21.79
N SER A 601 -0.46 -6.66 22.80
CA SER A 601 0.31 -6.07 23.89
C SER A 601 1.71 -5.65 23.44
N TRP A 602 2.15 -4.50 23.92
CA TRP A 602 3.45 -3.91 23.67
C TRP A 602 4.60 -4.73 24.26
N GLN A 603 5.65 -4.88 23.47
CA GLN A 603 6.94 -5.45 23.86
C GLN A 603 8.06 -4.72 23.11
N ASN A 604 9.22 -4.53 23.76
CA ASN A 604 10.34 -3.82 23.15
C ASN A 604 10.82 -4.53 21.87
N HIS A 605 11.13 -3.74 20.83
CA HIS A 605 11.54 -4.16 19.48
C HIS A 605 10.56 -5.06 18.74
N ASN A 606 9.35 -5.28 19.28
CA ASN A 606 8.39 -6.12 18.63
C ASN A 606 7.75 -5.42 17.43
N ILE A 607 7.51 -6.21 16.39
CA ILE A 607 6.71 -5.82 15.23
C ILE A 607 5.38 -6.54 15.32
N THR A 608 4.30 -5.78 15.22
CA THR A 608 2.93 -6.31 15.24
C THR A 608 2.24 -5.91 13.96
N VAL A 609 1.69 -6.88 13.24
CA VAL A 609 0.82 -6.64 12.07
C VAL A 609 -0.63 -6.78 12.52
N MET A 610 -1.47 -5.83 12.12
CA MET A 610 -2.90 -5.79 12.44
C MET A 610 -3.72 -5.62 11.16
N ASP A 611 -4.76 -6.44 11.01
CA ASP A 611 -5.62 -6.44 9.82
C ASP A 611 -6.40 -5.12 9.69
N ASN A 612 -7.02 -4.66 10.78
CA ASN A 612 -7.85 -3.47 10.74
C ASN A 612 -7.90 -2.67 12.04
N LEU A 613 -8.05 -1.36 11.88
CA LEU A 613 -8.48 -0.42 12.91
C LEU A 613 -9.75 0.31 12.46
N SER A 614 -10.83 0.14 13.21
CA SER A 614 -12.13 0.77 12.95
C SER A 614 -12.38 1.97 13.86
N LEU A 615 -13.21 2.91 13.40
CA LEU A 615 -13.61 4.07 14.20
C LEU A 615 -14.51 3.63 15.37
N ASN A 616 -14.08 3.89 16.61
CA ASN A 616 -14.83 3.54 17.81
C ASN A 616 -15.48 4.77 18.45
N ASN A 617 -16.56 4.54 19.20
CA ASN A 617 -17.25 5.58 19.98
C ASN A 617 -17.63 6.83 19.18
N MET A 618 -18.09 6.63 17.93
CA MET A 618 -18.60 7.73 17.11
C MET A 618 -19.72 8.47 17.85
N PRO A 619 -19.71 9.82 17.89
CA PRO A 619 -20.71 10.58 18.63
C PRO A 619 -22.12 10.25 18.16
N SER A 620 -23.03 9.92 19.07
CA SER A 620 -24.43 9.65 18.69
C SER A 620 -25.24 10.93 18.47
N GLU A 621 -24.78 12.07 19.00
CA GLU A 621 -25.47 13.36 18.93
C GLU A 621 -24.49 14.52 18.65
N VAL A 622 -25.00 15.58 18.02
CA VAL A 622 -24.27 16.84 17.85
C VAL A 622 -24.18 17.53 19.20
N SER A 623 -22.97 17.90 19.63
CA SER A 623 -22.76 18.57 20.92
C SER A 623 -21.69 19.65 20.84
N LEU A 624 -21.77 20.65 21.72
CA LEU A 624 -20.78 21.73 21.85
C LEU A 624 -20.39 21.83 23.34
N GLN A 625 -19.20 21.35 23.68
CA GLN A 625 -18.72 21.29 25.06
C GLN A 625 -18.32 22.69 25.57
N PRO A 626 -18.34 22.91 26.90
CA PRO A 626 -17.89 24.17 27.48
C PRO A 626 -16.46 24.52 27.07
N ALA A 627 -16.26 25.73 26.54
CA ALA A 627 -14.93 26.21 26.17
C ALA A 627 -13.97 26.19 27.36
N TYR A 628 -12.73 25.75 27.15
CA TYR A 628 -11.70 25.73 28.18
C TYR A 628 -10.35 26.28 27.68
N PRO A 629 -9.73 27.23 28.41
CA PRO A 629 -10.25 27.91 29.60
C PRO A 629 -11.44 28.84 29.28
N ASN A 630 -12.32 29.11 30.26
CA ASN A 630 -13.35 30.16 30.16
C ASN A 630 -13.69 30.66 31.59
N PRO A 631 -13.36 31.91 31.97
CA PRO A 631 -12.78 32.97 31.13
C PRO A 631 -11.37 32.66 30.60
N PHE A 632 -10.98 33.29 29.49
CA PHE A 632 -9.71 32.99 28.79
C PHE A 632 -8.88 34.24 28.45
N ASN A 633 -7.58 34.05 28.18
CA ASN A 633 -6.65 35.10 27.78
C ASN A 633 -5.40 34.54 27.04
N PRO A 634 -5.14 34.89 25.78
CA PRO A 634 -6.06 35.35 24.75
C PRO A 634 -6.70 34.18 23.97
N SER A 635 -6.38 32.92 24.29
CA SER A 635 -6.85 31.74 23.57
C SER A 635 -7.73 30.80 24.42
N THR A 636 -8.66 30.10 23.77
CA THR A 636 -9.52 29.06 24.37
C THR A 636 -9.76 27.94 23.36
N ASN A 637 -9.96 26.71 23.85
CA ASN A 637 -10.28 25.56 23.02
C ASN A 637 -11.79 25.31 23.01
N LEU A 638 -12.31 25.02 21.82
CA LEU A 638 -13.72 24.76 21.54
C LEU A 638 -13.84 23.31 21.07
N VAL A 639 -14.38 22.46 21.95
CA VAL A 639 -14.60 21.04 21.65
C VAL A 639 -16.06 20.82 21.24
N TYR A 640 -16.29 20.17 20.12
CA TYR A 640 -17.62 19.79 19.64
C TYR A 640 -17.62 18.41 19.00
N SER A 641 -18.80 17.80 18.90
CA SER A 641 -18.98 16.46 18.34
C SER A 641 -20.02 16.49 17.23
N LEU A 642 -19.78 15.75 16.15
CA LEU A 642 -20.71 15.55 15.04
C LEU A 642 -21.12 14.08 14.96
N SER A 643 -22.41 13.82 14.83
CA SER A 643 -22.94 12.44 14.73
C SER A 643 -23.11 11.91 13.32
N ASN A 644 -23.07 12.80 12.32
CA ASN A 644 -23.15 12.46 10.91
C ASN A 644 -22.29 13.45 10.14
N ASP A 645 -21.78 13.00 8.99
CA ASP A 645 -21.03 13.85 8.06
C ASP A 645 -21.93 14.96 7.51
N GLY A 646 -21.36 16.13 7.26
CA GLY A 646 -22.10 17.24 6.66
C GLY A 646 -21.43 18.60 6.75
N ASP A 647 -22.06 19.59 6.13
CA ASP A 647 -21.63 20.98 6.22
C ASP A 647 -21.86 21.55 7.62
N ILE A 648 -20.79 22.05 8.23
CA ILE A 648 -20.85 22.68 9.55
C ILE A 648 -20.26 24.08 9.53
N LYS A 649 -20.77 24.91 10.43
CA LYS A 649 -20.32 26.29 10.62
C LYS A 649 -20.13 26.60 12.09
N LEU A 650 -18.88 26.86 12.49
CA LEU A 650 -18.51 27.29 13.84
C LEU A 650 -18.13 28.78 13.81
N SER A 651 -19.02 29.62 14.34
CA SER A 651 -18.91 31.08 14.25
C SER A 651 -18.87 31.74 15.62
N ILE A 652 -18.13 32.86 15.72
CA ILE A 652 -18.04 33.70 16.91
C ILE A 652 -18.80 35.00 16.69
N TYR A 653 -19.65 35.39 17.64
CA TYR A 653 -20.43 36.62 17.61
C TYR A 653 -20.18 37.50 18.83
N ASP A 654 -20.23 38.82 18.66
CA ASP A 654 -20.23 39.77 19.77
C ASP A 654 -21.63 39.92 20.42
N ILE A 655 -21.72 40.69 21.50
CA ILE A 655 -22.97 40.94 22.22
C ILE A 655 -24.07 41.62 21.38
N ASN A 656 -23.72 42.23 20.25
CA ASN A 656 -24.66 42.85 19.33
C ASN A 656 -25.08 41.89 18.20
N GLY A 657 -24.62 40.64 18.22
CA GLY A 657 -24.89 39.64 17.19
C GLY A 657 -24.07 39.85 15.91
N ARG A 658 -23.03 40.69 15.94
CA ARG A 658 -22.14 40.85 14.78
C ARG A 658 -21.18 39.67 14.73
N LEU A 659 -21.06 39.05 13.56
CA LEU A 659 -20.07 38.02 13.29
C LEU A 659 -18.66 38.61 13.45
N ILE A 660 -17.89 38.01 14.33
CA ILE A 660 -16.51 38.38 14.63
C ILE A 660 -15.56 37.49 13.86
N ASP A 661 -15.83 36.18 13.84
CA ASP A 661 -14.95 35.19 13.25
C ASP A 661 -15.72 33.94 12.79
N ASN A 662 -15.23 33.27 11.75
CA ASN A 662 -15.69 31.95 11.32
C ASN A 662 -14.50 31.00 11.47
N LEU A 663 -14.55 30.17 12.52
CA LEU A 663 -13.46 29.23 12.82
C LEU A 663 -13.53 28.02 11.90
N VAL A 664 -14.74 27.59 11.54
CA VAL A 664 -14.98 26.51 10.58
C VAL A 664 -16.19 26.85 9.72
N ASP A 665 -16.10 26.59 8.42
CA ASP A 665 -17.17 26.75 7.43
C ASP A 665 -16.91 25.77 6.27
N SER A 666 -17.07 24.47 6.55
CA SER A 666 -16.73 23.40 5.61
C SER A 666 -17.52 22.13 5.88
N TYR A 667 -17.48 21.20 4.92
CA TYR A 667 -17.89 19.82 5.14
C TYR A 667 -16.94 19.14 6.14
N GLN A 668 -17.50 18.40 7.09
CA GLN A 668 -16.75 17.61 8.07
C GLN A 668 -17.39 16.23 8.24
N PHE A 669 -16.56 15.23 8.54
CA PHE A 669 -17.00 13.88 8.86
C PHE A 669 -17.59 13.82 10.28
N ALA A 670 -18.22 12.71 10.63
CA ALA A 670 -18.62 12.44 11.99
C ALA A 670 -17.39 12.23 12.89
N GLY A 671 -17.45 12.70 14.13
CA GLY A 671 -16.32 12.65 15.04
C GLY A 671 -16.26 13.78 16.05
N ASN A 672 -15.20 13.75 16.86
CA ASN A 672 -14.92 14.81 17.83
C ASN A 672 -13.91 15.79 17.26
N TYR A 673 -14.14 17.07 17.48
CA TYR A 673 -13.35 18.17 16.94
C TYR A 673 -12.88 19.08 18.06
N ASN A 674 -11.63 19.52 17.98
CA ASN A 674 -11.06 20.52 18.89
C ASN A 674 -10.46 21.68 18.10
N VAL A 675 -11.05 22.86 18.24
CA VAL A 675 -10.62 24.07 17.53
C VAL A 675 -10.19 25.14 18.52
N SER A 676 -8.97 25.66 18.35
CA SER A 676 -8.46 26.77 19.16
C SER A 676 -8.89 28.11 18.59
N TRP A 677 -9.43 28.98 19.44
CA TRP A 677 -9.76 30.36 19.08
C TRP A 677 -8.79 31.33 19.76
N ASN A 678 -8.02 32.07 18.96
CA ASN A 678 -7.12 33.13 19.44
C ASN A 678 -7.77 34.51 19.26
N ALA A 679 -8.20 35.12 20.36
CA ALA A 679 -8.89 36.41 20.36
C ALA A 679 -7.94 37.60 20.63
N ASN A 680 -6.66 37.50 20.24
CA ASN A 680 -5.64 38.52 20.49
C ASN A 680 -6.02 39.92 20.01
N GLU A 681 -6.74 40.04 18.89
CA GLU A 681 -7.16 41.33 18.34
C GLU A 681 -8.50 41.85 18.90
N MET A 682 -9.14 41.08 19.79
CA MET A 682 -10.46 41.37 20.32
C MET A 682 -10.41 42.13 21.66
N SER A 683 -11.49 42.82 22.00
CA SER A 683 -11.62 43.55 23.28
C SER A 683 -12.13 42.63 24.39
N SER A 684 -11.69 42.83 25.64
CA SER A 684 -12.25 42.09 26.78
C SER A 684 -13.78 42.23 26.82
N GLY A 685 -14.49 41.11 26.98
CA GLY A 685 -15.94 41.11 26.82
C GLY A 685 -16.56 39.72 26.75
N VAL A 686 -17.87 39.69 26.51
CA VAL A 686 -18.65 38.47 26.31
C VAL A 686 -18.81 38.21 24.82
N TYR A 687 -18.58 36.96 24.41
CA TYR A 687 -18.76 36.49 23.05
C TYR A 687 -19.64 35.24 23.05
N PHE A 688 -20.29 34.96 21.92
CA PHE A 688 -21.10 33.78 21.71
C PHE A 688 -20.48 32.90 20.63
N VAL A 689 -20.26 31.63 20.96
CA VAL A 689 -19.81 30.60 20.01
C VAL A 689 -21.05 29.87 19.55
N THR A 690 -21.28 29.80 18.24
CA THR A 690 -22.41 29.10 17.65
C THR A 690 -21.92 28.04 16.68
N LEU A 691 -22.29 26.79 16.94
CA LEU A 691 -22.12 25.66 16.03
C LEU A 691 -23.45 25.43 15.29
N SER A 692 -23.42 25.52 13.96
CA SER A 692 -24.57 25.23 13.10
C SER A 692 -24.27 24.03 12.23
N THR A 693 -25.22 23.11 12.16
CA THR A 693 -25.22 21.91 11.30
C THR A 693 -26.54 21.87 10.52
N SER A 694 -26.72 20.91 9.62
CA SER A 694 -27.99 20.72 8.88
C SER A 694 -29.22 20.54 9.78
N SER A 695 -29.03 19.94 10.96
CA SER A 695 -30.12 19.55 11.87
C SER A 695 -30.16 20.32 13.19
N ASN A 696 -29.03 20.88 13.65
CA ASN A 696 -28.88 21.47 14.98
C ASN A 696 -28.15 22.82 14.95
N VAL A 697 -28.53 23.72 15.88
CA VAL A 697 -27.79 24.95 16.18
C VAL A 697 -27.56 25.03 17.69
N LEU A 698 -26.31 25.00 18.11
CA LEU A 698 -25.88 25.05 19.50
C LEU A 698 -25.11 26.34 19.76
N THR A 699 -25.41 27.04 20.85
CA THR A 699 -24.71 28.29 21.22
C THR A 699 -24.25 28.25 22.66
N GLN A 700 -23.00 28.64 22.90
CA GLN A 700 -22.45 28.84 24.24
C GLN A 700 -21.85 30.25 24.40
N LYS A 701 -21.72 30.68 25.66
CA LYS A 701 -21.19 31.99 26.04
C LYS A 701 -19.77 31.87 26.57
N VAL A 702 -18.84 32.65 26.01
CA VAL A 702 -17.44 32.71 26.45
C VAL A 702 -17.04 34.12 26.87
N MET A 703 -16.05 34.24 27.76
CA MET A 703 -15.60 35.51 28.33
C MET A 703 -14.10 35.71 28.13
N LEU A 704 -13.73 36.73 27.36
CA LEU A 704 -12.34 37.15 27.17
C LEU A 704 -11.94 38.16 28.25
N ILE A 705 -10.83 37.92 28.94
CA ILE A 705 -10.26 38.82 29.94
C ILE A 705 -8.80 39.12 29.59
N LYS A 706 -8.51 40.33 29.11
CA LYS A 706 -7.14 40.85 29.02
C LYS A 706 -6.66 41.46 30.33
#